data_AF-A0A495JKI3-F1
#
_entry.id   AF-A0A495JKI3-F1
#
_cell.length_a   1.000
_cell.length_b   1.000
_cell.length_c   1.000
_cell.angle_alpha   90.00
_cell.angle_beta   90.00
_cell.angle_gamma   90.00
#
_symmetry.space_group_name_H-M   'P 1'
#
loop_
_entity.id
_entity.type
_entity.pdbx_description
1 polymer ?
#
loop_
_entity_poly.entity_id
_entity_poly.type
_entity_poly.pdbx_seq_one_letter_code
_entity_poly.pdbx_strand_id
1 'polypeptide(L)'
;MDVITTGVGVLLAVLLLVAIGVVFLVSRLFRKVEQGKALIISKVRRVDVTFTGAVVLPVLHKSEIMDISVKTIDIERTGQEGLICRDNIRADIRITFFVRVNKTTEDVIKVAQAIGTARASDRETLQELFNAKFSEALKTVGKQLDFVDLYTKRNEFRDQIIRVIGTDLNGYSLEDAAIDFLEQTPLSKLDAANILDAQGIRKITELTAIEHIRTNEFQRNEQKEITRQNVDAREAILELERRQADAELKQHREIETLRAREDAEISRVRAEERLRAETAHIRTDEQLGIQQENKAREIAVAEKNRERVIAIESERIEKDRMLEVIGRQRETELSTISKDKEVEVERRAIAEVIRERIAVDKTVAEQEENIKRLRVVEEAERTRQAVVIQAEAEAQEALVKDIKAAEASEQAAKHKARENLVLAEARQQAAELETRAKIRLAEGTQAEAAAAGLAEVQVRERGAEVIEKVGRAEALVEREKALVLADAVREKLKGEAEGLTEKAAAMAALDEASRGHEEFRLRLEAEKELRLAGIKAQHQVAESQAMVLAAGLEKANIDIVGGDSMFFDRLVNSITLGKSVDGFVQHSEVAQSLAKPWLDGEASFPEDLTRMIGSLNTGDVQNLTVSAWLLQQIHAGGSNADKLRDLLQAAQKLGLADAPLAALNGPRQRGTGE
;
A
#
# COMPACT_ATOMS: atom_id res chain seq x y z
N MET A 1 -83.04 -56.04 35.31
CA MET A 1 -81.97 -55.06 35.05
C MET A 1 -82.11 -53.97 36.08
N ASP A 2 -81.20 -53.95 37.05
CA ASP A 2 -81.35 -53.20 38.29
C ASP A 2 -81.30 -51.69 38.03
N VAL A 3 -82.07 -50.95 38.82
CA VAL A 3 -82.18 -49.48 38.80
C VAL A 3 -80.80 -48.79 38.88
N ILE A 4 -79.82 -49.48 39.44
CA ILE A 4 -78.42 -49.08 39.54
C ILE A 4 -77.73 -49.08 38.16
N THR A 5 -77.99 -50.08 37.32
CA THR A 5 -77.41 -50.19 35.97
C THR A 5 -77.93 -49.13 35.01
N THR A 6 -79.22 -48.79 35.10
CA THR A 6 -79.81 -47.69 34.32
C THR A 6 -79.36 -46.31 34.82
N GLY A 7 -79.22 -46.12 36.14
CA GLY A 7 -78.71 -44.87 36.73
C GLY A 7 -77.25 -44.57 36.36
N VAL A 8 -76.38 -45.59 36.40
CA VAL A 8 -74.97 -45.46 35.96
C VAL A 8 -74.90 -45.18 34.45
N GLY A 9 -75.75 -45.82 33.65
CA GLY A 9 -75.85 -45.58 32.21
C GLY A 9 -76.26 -44.15 31.86
N VAL A 10 -77.25 -43.58 32.56
CA VAL A 10 -77.69 -42.18 32.35
C VAL A 10 -76.61 -41.19 32.79
N LEU A 11 -75.93 -41.43 33.91
CA LEU A 11 -74.85 -40.55 34.38
C LEU A 11 -73.66 -40.53 33.41
N LEU A 12 -73.27 -41.70 32.89
CA LEU A 12 -72.26 -41.81 31.84
C LEU A 12 -72.69 -41.11 30.55
N ALA A 13 -73.96 -41.24 30.15
CA ALA A 13 -74.49 -40.55 28.97
C ALA A 13 -74.49 -39.03 29.14
N VAL A 14 -74.84 -38.50 30.31
CA VAL A 14 -74.78 -37.06 30.62
C VAL A 14 -73.33 -36.56 30.63
N LEU A 15 -72.42 -37.29 31.26
CA LEU A 15 -70.98 -36.95 31.25
C LEU A 15 -70.42 -36.94 29.83
N LEU A 16 -70.80 -37.92 28.99
CA LEU A 16 -70.43 -37.97 27.59
C LEU A 16 -70.96 -36.75 26.83
N LEU A 17 -72.23 -36.38 27.06
CA LEU A 17 -72.87 -35.25 26.39
C LEU A 17 -72.23 -33.90 26.81
N VAL A 18 -71.90 -33.75 28.09
CA VAL A 18 -71.12 -32.60 28.60
C VAL A 18 -69.73 -32.58 27.98
N ALA A 19 -69.04 -33.72 27.90
CA ALA A 19 -67.72 -33.80 27.27
C ALA A 19 -67.77 -33.41 25.78
N ILE A 20 -68.77 -33.89 25.03
CA ILE A 20 -69.00 -33.50 23.63
C ILE A 20 -69.28 -32.00 23.52
N GLY A 21 -70.11 -31.45 24.42
CA GLY A 21 -70.39 -30.02 24.48
C GLY A 21 -69.15 -29.17 24.73
N VAL A 22 -68.29 -29.59 25.66
CA VAL A 22 -67.01 -28.93 25.96
C VAL A 22 -66.06 -29.02 24.77
N VAL A 23 -65.94 -30.19 24.12
CA VAL A 23 -65.09 -30.36 22.93
C VAL A 23 -65.58 -29.47 21.79
N PHE A 24 -66.89 -29.38 21.56
CA PHE A 24 -67.46 -28.50 20.54
C PHE A 24 -67.20 -27.02 20.85
N LEU A 25 -67.36 -26.62 22.12
CA LEU A 25 -67.07 -25.26 22.59
C LEU A 25 -65.58 -24.91 22.37
N VAL A 26 -64.66 -25.77 22.81
CA VAL A 26 -63.22 -25.58 22.62
C VAL A 26 -62.87 -25.54 21.14
N SER A 27 -63.44 -26.43 20.32
CA SER A 27 -63.23 -26.45 18.87
C SER A 27 -63.68 -25.16 18.20
N ARG A 28 -64.76 -24.52 18.66
CA ARG A 28 -65.25 -23.25 18.11
C ARG A 28 -64.42 -22.06 18.57
N LEU A 29 -63.83 -22.13 19.76
CA LEU A 29 -62.98 -21.09 20.35
C LEU A 29 -61.51 -21.20 19.92
N PHE A 30 -61.09 -22.35 19.40
CA PHE A 30 -59.73 -22.58 18.95
C PHE A 30 -59.48 -21.94 17.59
N ARG A 31 -58.66 -20.88 17.56
CA ARG A 31 -58.22 -20.26 16.31
C ARG A 31 -56.91 -20.90 15.87
N LYS A 32 -56.93 -21.55 14.70
CA LYS A 32 -55.73 -22.06 14.02
C LYS A 32 -55.04 -20.92 13.27
N VAL A 33 -53.71 -20.94 13.25
CA VAL A 33 -52.88 -19.93 12.58
C VAL A 33 -52.22 -20.57 11.37
N GLU A 34 -52.22 -19.86 10.24
CA GLU A 34 -51.50 -20.29 9.05
C GLU A 34 -49.98 -20.15 9.25
N GLN A 35 -49.20 -21.01 8.60
CA GLN A 35 -47.75 -20.91 8.62
C GLN A 35 -47.31 -19.54 8.08
N GLY A 36 -46.34 -18.92 8.74
CA GLY A 36 -45.87 -17.58 8.39
C GLY A 36 -46.70 -16.44 8.99
N LYS A 37 -47.71 -16.72 9.82
CA LYS A 37 -48.44 -15.71 10.60
C LYS A 37 -48.28 -15.95 12.11
N ALA A 38 -48.40 -14.89 12.90
CA ALA A 38 -48.43 -14.93 14.36
C ALA A 38 -49.79 -14.45 14.86
N LEU A 39 -50.38 -15.18 15.81
CA LEU A 39 -51.61 -14.78 16.49
C LEU A 39 -51.25 -14.09 17.81
N ILE A 40 -51.63 -12.83 17.90
CA ILE A 40 -51.45 -11.98 19.06
C ILE A 40 -52.78 -11.93 19.80
N ILE A 41 -52.76 -12.31 21.08
CA ILE A 41 -53.94 -12.40 21.93
C ILE A 41 -53.74 -11.45 23.10
N SER A 42 -54.47 -10.34 23.06
CA SER A 42 -54.50 -9.38 24.15
C SER A 42 -55.48 -9.87 25.22
N LYS A 43 -54.95 -10.36 26.33
CA LYS A 43 -55.71 -10.74 27.53
C LYS A 43 -55.74 -9.57 28.52
N VAL A 44 -56.61 -9.66 29.52
CA VAL A 44 -56.83 -8.60 30.54
C VAL A 44 -55.54 -8.15 31.25
N ARG A 45 -54.56 -9.04 31.45
CA ARG A 45 -53.30 -8.73 32.17
C ARG A 45 -52.02 -8.89 31.37
N ARG A 46 -52.06 -9.48 30.17
CA ARG A 46 -50.86 -9.75 29.36
C ARG A 46 -51.21 -9.98 27.89
N VAL A 47 -50.24 -9.74 27.01
CA VAL A 47 -50.32 -10.05 25.58
C VAL A 47 -49.57 -11.36 25.33
N ASP A 48 -50.29 -12.39 24.87
CA ASP A 48 -49.70 -13.69 24.53
C ASP A 48 -49.59 -13.81 23.00
N VAL A 49 -48.46 -14.32 22.50
CA VAL A 49 -48.23 -14.58 21.07
C VAL A 49 -48.10 -16.07 20.83
N THR A 50 -48.77 -16.58 19.80
CA THR A 50 -48.71 -18.00 19.42
C THR A 50 -48.60 -18.16 17.90
N PHE A 51 -47.84 -19.15 17.44
CA PHE A 51 -47.59 -19.40 16.01
C PHE A 51 -48.39 -20.59 15.43
N THR A 52 -49.07 -21.36 16.28
CA THR A 52 -49.79 -22.58 15.89
C THR A 52 -51.31 -22.40 16.03
N GLY A 53 -51.74 -21.98 17.21
CA GLY A 53 -53.13 -21.74 17.53
C GLY A 53 -53.38 -21.73 19.03
N ALA A 54 -54.44 -21.06 19.43
CA ALA A 54 -54.83 -20.95 20.82
C ALA A 54 -56.33 -20.72 20.96
N VAL A 55 -56.85 -21.02 22.15
CA VAL A 55 -58.24 -20.78 22.51
C VAL A 55 -58.41 -19.28 22.77
N VAL A 56 -59.26 -18.63 21.98
CA VAL A 56 -59.58 -17.20 22.08
C VAL A 56 -61.03 -17.05 22.56
N LEU A 57 -61.20 -16.41 23.72
CA LEU A 57 -62.52 -16.08 24.25
C LEU A 57 -62.98 -14.74 23.67
N PRO A 58 -63.98 -14.70 22.77
CA PRO A 58 -64.30 -13.51 21.97
C PRO A 58 -64.76 -12.29 22.79
N VAL A 59 -65.22 -12.49 24.02
CA VAL A 59 -65.67 -11.41 24.91
C VAL A 59 -64.52 -10.85 25.77
N LEU A 60 -63.54 -11.68 26.14
CA LEU A 60 -62.46 -11.30 27.07
C LEU A 60 -61.12 -11.00 26.37
N HIS A 61 -60.89 -11.59 25.20
CA HIS A 61 -59.63 -11.52 24.49
C HIS A 61 -59.83 -10.84 23.13
N LYS A 62 -58.93 -9.91 22.79
CA LYS A 62 -58.81 -9.41 21.42
C LYS A 62 -57.75 -10.22 20.68
N SER A 63 -58.09 -10.76 19.52
CA SER A 63 -57.17 -11.53 18.68
C SER A 63 -56.83 -10.78 17.40
N GLU A 64 -55.54 -10.61 17.12
CA GLU A 64 -55.01 -9.99 15.92
C GLU A 64 -54.01 -10.93 15.26
N ILE A 65 -53.98 -10.96 13.93
CA ILE A 65 -53.06 -11.80 13.17
C ILE A 65 -52.03 -10.88 12.51
N MET A 66 -50.75 -11.20 12.69
CA MET A 66 -49.64 -10.46 12.09
C MET A 66 -48.90 -11.36 11.11
N ASP A 67 -48.59 -10.84 9.92
CA ASP A 67 -47.81 -11.57 8.93
C ASP A 67 -46.32 -11.47 9.27
N ILE A 68 -45.69 -12.61 9.54
CA ILE A 68 -44.25 -12.71 9.83
C ILE A 68 -43.49 -13.30 8.64
N SER A 69 -44.05 -13.31 7.44
CA SER A 69 -43.33 -13.73 6.23
C SER A 69 -42.18 -12.77 5.91
N VAL A 70 -41.29 -13.22 5.01
CA VAL A 70 -40.25 -12.38 4.43
C VAL A 70 -40.89 -11.35 3.51
N LYS A 71 -40.39 -10.12 3.57
CA LYS A 71 -40.71 -9.00 2.66
C LYS A 71 -39.41 -8.45 2.08
N THR A 72 -39.47 -7.96 0.85
CA THR A 72 -38.33 -7.35 0.18
C THR A 72 -38.39 -5.83 0.27
N ILE A 73 -37.23 -5.22 0.48
CA ILE A 73 -37.05 -3.77 0.49
C ILE A 73 -35.93 -3.45 -0.48
N ASP A 74 -36.25 -2.65 -1.49
CA ASP A 74 -35.31 -2.32 -2.56
C ASP A 74 -34.71 -0.94 -2.25
N ILE A 75 -33.39 -0.88 -2.17
CA ILE A 75 -32.64 0.37 -1.99
C ILE A 75 -31.80 0.58 -3.24
N GLU A 76 -32.03 1.71 -3.90
CA GLU A 76 -31.26 2.13 -5.06
C GLU A 76 -30.50 3.43 -4.79
N ARG A 77 -29.25 3.47 -5.26
CA ARG A 77 -28.34 4.60 -5.15
C ARG A 77 -27.66 4.77 -6.50
N THR A 78 -28.06 5.78 -7.26
CA THR A 78 -27.58 6.00 -8.62
C THR A 78 -27.23 7.45 -8.89
N GLY A 79 -26.36 7.70 -9.87
CA GLY A 79 -25.95 9.04 -10.27
C GLY A 79 -25.28 9.79 -9.12
N GLN A 80 -25.78 10.99 -8.81
CA GLN A 80 -25.21 11.85 -7.74
C GLN A 80 -25.36 11.24 -6.34
N GLU A 81 -26.33 10.34 -6.13
CA GLU A 81 -26.52 9.61 -4.88
C GLU A 81 -25.81 8.26 -4.86
N GLY A 82 -25.00 7.95 -5.88
CA GLY A 82 -24.24 6.71 -5.96
C GLY A 82 -23.30 6.51 -4.78
N LEU A 83 -22.96 5.25 -4.51
CA LEU A 83 -22.12 4.82 -3.42
C LEU A 83 -20.67 5.27 -3.65
N ILE A 84 -20.08 5.97 -2.68
CA ILE A 84 -18.69 6.44 -2.77
C ILE A 84 -17.77 5.39 -2.15
N CYS A 85 -16.86 4.87 -2.97
CA CYS A 85 -15.90 3.85 -2.56
C CYS A 85 -14.67 4.47 -1.83
N ARG A 86 -13.79 3.61 -1.31
CA ARG A 86 -12.53 4.03 -0.67
C ARG A 86 -11.63 4.83 -1.60
N ASP A 87 -11.52 4.41 -2.85
CA ASP A 87 -10.79 5.07 -3.95
C ASP A 87 -11.49 6.32 -4.52
N ASN A 88 -12.61 6.74 -3.91
CA ASN A 88 -13.46 7.85 -4.35
C ASN A 88 -14.12 7.65 -5.73
N ILE A 89 -14.10 6.43 -6.27
CA ILE A 89 -14.92 6.08 -7.43
C ILE A 89 -16.35 5.89 -6.95
N ARG A 90 -17.30 6.47 -7.69
CA ARG A 90 -18.72 6.34 -7.40
C ARG A 90 -19.32 5.16 -8.15
N ALA A 91 -20.13 4.37 -7.46
CA ALA A 91 -20.83 3.22 -8.00
C ALA A 91 -22.34 3.39 -7.90
N ASP A 92 -23.03 3.11 -9.00
CA ASP A 92 -24.48 2.94 -9.05
C ASP A 92 -24.82 1.52 -8.57
N ILE A 93 -25.69 1.41 -7.57
CA ILE A 93 -26.01 0.13 -6.94
C ILE A 93 -27.51 -0.01 -6.64
N ARG A 94 -28.04 -1.21 -6.85
CA ARG A 94 -29.39 -1.61 -6.44
C ARG A 94 -29.29 -2.88 -5.58
N ILE A 95 -29.81 -2.82 -4.37
CA ILE A 95 -29.78 -3.94 -3.42
C ILE A 95 -31.19 -4.21 -2.91
N THR A 96 -31.58 -5.47 -2.93
CA THR A 96 -32.81 -5.99 -2.34
C THR A 96 -32.50 -6.62 -0.99
N PHE A 97 -33.07 -6.09 0.08
CA PHE A 97 -32.96 -6.62 1.44
C PHE A 97 -34.17 -7.49 1.78
N PHE A 98 -33.93 -8.67 2.34
CA PHE A 98 -34.97 -9.60 2.78
C PHE A 98 -35.19 -9.45 4.28
N VAL A 99 -36.28 -8.80 4.68
CA VAL A 99 -36.60 -8.50 6.08
C VAL A 99 -37.80 -9.32 6.52
N ARG A 100 -37.74 -9.86 7.74
CA ARG A 100 -38.87 -10.55 8.37
C ARG A 100 -38.93 -10.23 9.86
N VAL A 101 -40.10 -10.36 10.46
CA VAL A 101 -40.24 -10.33 11.92
C VAL A 101 -39.70 -11.63 12.52
N ASN A 102 -38.91 -11.52 13.58
CA ASN A 102 -38.34 -12.67 14.26
C ASN A 102 -39.45 -13.54 14.87
N LYS A 103 -39.28 -14.88 14.87
CA LYS A 103 -40.29 -15.83 15.38
C LYS A 103 -40.21 -15.99 16.91
N THR A 104 -39.90 -14.91 17.63
CA THR A 104 -39.88 -14.89 19.11
C THR A 104 -41.12 -14.15 19.60
N THR A 105 -41.61 -14.53 20.78
CA THR A 105 -42.80 -13.88 21.37
C THR A 105 -42.54 -12.42 21.69
N GLU A 106 -41.33 -12.10 22.16
CA GLU A 106 -40.95 -10.74 22.54
C GLU A 106 -40.87 -9.79 21.35
N ASP A 107 -40.26 -10.22 20.24
CA ASP A 107 -40.06 -9.36 19.08
C ASP A 107 -41.38 -9.08 18.34
N VAL A 108 -42.27 -10.08 18.28
CA VAL A 108 -43.62 -9.90 17.75
C VAL A 108 -44.41 -8.89 18.57
N ILE A 109 -44.31 -8.92 19.90
CA ILE A 109 -44.98 -7.94 20.78
C ILE A 109 -44.39 -6.54 20.56
N LYS A 110 -43.06 -6.40 20.49
CA LYS A 110 -42.38 -5.12 20.25
C LYS A 110 -42.84 -4.48 18.93
N VAL A 111 -42.84 -5.25 17.84
CA VAL A 111 -43.27 -4.77 16.51
C VAL A 111 -44.75 -4.39 16.50
N ALA A 112 -45.60 -5.24 17.09
CA ALA A 112 -47.04 -4.97 17.18
C ALA A 112 -47.36 -3.71 17.99
N GLN A 113 -46.60 -3.41 19.05
CA GLN A 113 -46.77 -2.20 19.85
C GLN A 113 -46.23 -0.95 19.15
N ALA A 114 -45.11 -1.06 18.43
CA ALA A 114 -44.47 0.09 17.79
C ALA A 114 -45.18 0.55 16.50
N ILE A 115 -45.59 -0.39 15.64
CA ILE A 115 -46.07 -0.10 14.28
C ILE A 115 -47.55 -0.47 14.10
N GLY A 116 -47.99 -1.53 14.80
CA GLY A 116 -49.32 -2.12 14.69
C GLY A 116 -49.34 -3.38 13.81
N THR A 117 -50.25 -4.30 14.10
CA THR A 117 -50.33 -5.64 13.47
C THR A 117 -50.60 -5.61 11.97
N ALA A 118 -51.38 -4.63 11.49
CA ALA A 118 -51.71 -4.48 10.07
C ALA A 118 -50.55 -3.90 9.25
N ARG A 119 -49.88 -2.86 9.78
CA ARG A 119 -48.81 -2.13 9.08
C ARG A 119 -47.43 -2.77 9.25
N ALA A 120 -47.28 -3.70 10.18
CA ALA A 120 -46.00 -4.36 10.48
C ALA A 120 -45.36 -5.03 9.26
N SER A 121 -46.15 -5.40 8.26
CA SER A 121 -45.70 -6.18 7.10
C SER A 121 -45.93 -5.45 5.77
N ASP A 122 -46.38 -4.19 5.84
CA ASP A 122 -46.57 -3.34 4.66
C ASP A 122 -45.23 -2.83 4.14
N ARG A 123 -45.00 -3.01 2.83
CA ARG A 123 -43.74 -2.66 2.18
C ARG A 123 -43.40 -1.17 2.32
N GLU A 124 -44.38 -0.30 2.17
CA GLU A 124 -44.20 1.16 2.24
C GLU A 124 -43.76 1.60 3.64
N THR A 125 -44.44 1.11 4.68
CA THR A 125 -44.06 1.40 6.08
C THR A 125 -42.67 0.89 6.41
N LEU A 126 -42.32 -0.33 5.98
CA LEU A 126 -40.96 -0.87 6.18
C LEU A 126 -39.89 -0.05 5.46
N GLN A 127 -40.20 0.45 4.26
CA GLN A 127 -39.30 1.30 3.50
C GLN A 127 -39.07 2.64 4.21
N GLU A 128 -40.12 3.30 4.71
CA GLU A 128 -39.99 4.54 5.49
C GLU A 128 -39.14 4.36 6.76
N LEU A 129 -39.34 3.24 7.48
CA LEU A 129 -38.65 2.99 8.74
C LEU A 129 -37.16 2.67 8.57
N PHE A 130 -36.80 1.93 7.52
CA PHE A 130 -35.45 1.36 7.39
C PHE A 130 -34.60 1.96 6.28
N ASN A 131 -35.16 2.74 5.35
CA ASN A 131 -34.40 3.33 4.22
C ASN A 131 -33.18 4.13 4.72
N ALA A 132 -33.36 4.99 5.72
CA ALA A 132 -32.25 5.75 6.30
C ALA A 132 -31.16 4.84 6.88
N LYS A 133 -31.53 3.82 7.66
CA LYS A 133 -30.59 2.90 8.32
C LYS A 133 -29.83 2.03 7.31
N PHE A 134 -30.52 1.49 6.31
CA PHE A 134 -29.89 0.68 5.26
C PHE A 134 -29.02 1.51 4.35
N SER A 135 -29.47 2.72 3.99
CA SER A 135 -28.64 3.65 3.23
C SER A 135 -27.36 4.04 3.97
N GLU A 136 -27.42 4.22 5.28
CA GLU A 136 -26.25 4.57 6.08
C GLU A 136 -25.26 3.39 6.16
N ALA A 137 -25.77 2.18 6.33
CA ALA A 137 -24.96 0.96 6.31
C ALA A 137 -24.26 0.78 4.95
N LEU A 138 -24.98 0.98 3.84
CA LEU A 138 -24.40 0.93 2.51
C LEU A 138 -23.26 1.93 2.34
N LYS A 139 -23.47 3.19 2.72
CA LYS A 139 -22.42 4.24 2.66
C LYS A 139 -21.20 3.88 3.51
N THR A 140 -21.43 3.37 4.72
CA THR A 140 -20.38 2.98 5.66
C THR A 140 -19.50 1.87 5.08
N VAL A 141 -20.11 0.80 4.56
CA VAL A 141 -19.38 -0.35 4.01
C VAL A 141 -18.73 0.01 2.68
N GLY A 142 -19.43 0.71 1.79
CA GLY A 142 -18.87 1.13 0.50
C GLY A 142 -17.60 1.95 0.67
N LYS A 143 -17.53 2.82 1.69
CA LYS A 143 -16.33 3.63 1.93
C LYS A 143 -15.11 2.82 2.41
N GLN A 144 -15.30 1.58 2.84
CA GLN A 144 -14.23 0.69 3.31
C GLN A 144 -13.55 -0.10 2.18
N LEU A 145 -14.23 -0.27 1.05
CA LEU A 145 -13.78 -1.11 -0.08
C LEU A 145 -13.46 -0.27 -1.32
N ASP A 146 -12.54 -0.74 -2.16
CA ASP A 146 -12.29 -0.15 -3.47
C ASP A 146 -13.37 -0.58 -4.47
N PHE A 147 -13.56 0.18 -5.56
CA PHE A 147 -14.60 -0.12 -6.55
C PHE A 147 -14.47 -1.53 -7.14
N VAL A 148 -13.25 -1.96 -7.46
CA VAL A 148 -12.96 -3.28 -8.02
C VAL A 148 -13.29 -4.41 -7.02
N ASP A 149 -13.11 -4.16 -5.72
CA ASP A 149 -13.42 -5.14 -4.68
C ASP A 149 -14.94 -5.38 -4.58
N LEU A 150 -15.78 -4.39 -4.86
CA LEU A 150 -17.24 -4.56 -4.86
C LEU A 150 -17.72 -5.60 -5.90
N TYR A 151 -17.00 -5.75 -7.00
CA TYR A 151 -17.27 -6.79 -8.02
C TYR A 151 -16.68 -8.14 -7.65
N THR A 152 -15.39 -8.13 -7.31
CA THR A 152 -14.62 -9.36 -7.14
C THR A 152 -14.95 -10.06 -5.82
N LYS A 153 -15.22 -9.29 -4.76
CA LYS A 153 -15.50 -9.77 -3.39
C LYS A 153 -16.94 -9.45 -2.96
N ARG A 154 -17.90 -9.69 -3.85
CA ARG A 154 -19.33 -9.40 -3.61
C ARG A 154 -19.89 -10.04 -2.34
N ASN A 155 -19.46 -11.26 -1.99
CA ASN A 155 -19.91 -11.95 -0.78
C ASN A 155 -19.43 -11.21 0.48
N GLU A 156 -18.18 -10.76 0.50
CA GLU A 156 -17.62 -10.01 1.64
C GLU A 156 -18.36 -8.68 1.83
N PHE A 157 -18.62 -7.97 0.73
CA PHE A 157 -19.39 -6.74 0.76
C PHE A 157 -20.79 -6.96 1.35
N ARG A 158 -21.50 -8.00 0.89
CA ARG A 158 -22.82 -8.38 1.42
C ARG A 158 -22.76 -8.69 2.92
N ASP A 159 -21.80 -9.51 3.35
CA ASP A 159 -21.70 -9.95 4.75
C ASP A 159 -21.33 -8.78 5.68
N GLN A 160 -20.51 -7.83 5.21
CA GLN A 160 -20.20 -6.59 5.92
C GLN A 160 -21.45 -5.69 6.05
N ILE A 161 -22.28 -5.58 5.02
CA ILE A 161 -23.55 -4.84 5.09
C ILE A 161 -24.46 -5.44 6.17
N ILE A 162 -24.65 -6.76 6.16
CA ILE A 162 -25.47 -7.46 7.16
C ILE A 162 -24.93 -7.21 8.58
N ARG A 163 -23.60 -7.23 8.74
CA ARG A 163 -22.95 -6.98 10.04
C ARG A 163 -23.16 -5.55 10.54
N VAL A 164 -23.06 -4.55 9.67
CA VAL A 164 -23.23 -3.13 10.05
C VAL A 164 -24.68 -2.79 10.38
N ILE A 165 -25.65 -3.36 9.65
CA ILE A 165 -27.08 -3.18 9.96
C ILE A 165 -27.42 -3.78 11.33
N GLY A 166 -26.76 -4.89 11.68
CA GLY A 166 -26.97 -5.66 12.90
C GLY A 166 -28.18 -6.59 12.81
N THR A 167 -28.35 -7.45 13.81
CA THR A 167 -29.42 -8.46 13.84
C THR A 167 -30.75 -7.94 14.40
N ASP A 168 -30.73 -6.90 15.23
CA ASP A 168 -31.93 -6.41 15.92
C ASP A 168 -32.43 -5.07 15.34
N LEU A 169 -33.43 -5.17 14.48
CA LEU A 169 -34.13 -4.04 13.88
C LEU A 169 -35.47 -3.81 14.62
N ASN A 170 -35.45 -3.55 15.92
CA ASN A 170 -36.66 -3.35 16.73
C ASN A 170 -37.68 -4.52 16.63
N GLY A 171 -37.17 -5.75 16.59
CA GLY A 171 -37.96 -6.98 16.44
C GLY A 171 -38.08 -7.50 15.00
N TYR A 172 -37.61 -6.73 14.01
CA TYR A 172 -37.30 -7.25 12.69
C TYR A 172 -35.89 -7.86 12.66
N SER A 173 -35.71 -8.80 11.75
CA SER A 173 -34.46 -9.49 11.45
C SER A 173 -34.22 -9.43 9.94
N LEU A 174 -32.98 -9.17 9.55
CA LEU A 174 -32.54 -9.26 8.17
C LEU A 174 -32.12 -10.71 7.88
N GLU A 175 -32.75 -11.33 6.89
CA GLU A 175 -32.49 -12.73 6.49
C GLU A 175 -31.34 -12.81 5.49
N ASP A 176 -31.35 -11.96 4.47
CA ASP A 176 -30.28 -11.86 3.47
C ASP A 176 -30.32 -10.50 2.75
N ALA A 177 -29.30 -10.21 1.94
CA ALA A 177 -29.24 -9.07 1.04
C ALA A 177 -28.73 -9.51 -0.35
N ALA A 178 -29.44 -9.15 -1.42
CA ALA A 178 -29.04 -9.45 -2.79
C ALA A 178 -28.71 -8.16 -3.55
N ILE A 179 -27.54 -8.12 -4.19
CA ILE A 179 -27.12 -6.96 -5.00
C ILE A 179 -27.57 -7.16 -6.44
N ASP A 180 -28.66 -6.54 -6.88
CA ASP A 180 -29.21 -6.79 -8.23
C ASP A 180 -28.38 -6.11 -9.34
N PHE A 181 -27.87 -4.92 -9.05
CA PHE A 181 -27.12 -4.11 -10.00
C PHE A 181 -25.95 -3.42 -9.29
N LEU A 182 -24.79 -3.44 -9.94
CA LEU A 182 -23.58 -2.72 -9.51
C LEU A 182 -22.83 -2.29 -10.77
N GLU A 183 -22.76 -0.98 -11.01
CA GLU A 183 -22.01 -0.36 -12.10
C GLU A 183 -21.25 0.86 -11.64
N GLN A 184 -20.19 1.23 -12.37
CA GLN A 184 -19.57 2.53 -12.18
C GLN A 184 -20.57 3.62 -12.56
N THR A 185 -20.71 4.67 -11.75
CA THR A 185 -21.48 5.84 -12.15
C THR A 185 -20.82 6.48 -13.39
N PRO A 186 -21.57 6.71 -14.49
CA PRO A 186 -21.00 7.34 -15.68
C PRO A 186 -20.39 8.71 -15.39
N LEU A 187 -19.26 9.03 -16.06
CA LEU A 187 -18.55 10.30 -15.88
C LEU A 187 -19.43 11.54 -16.08
N SER A 188 -20.46 11.45 -16.93
CA SER A 188 -21.40 12.54 -17.18
C SER A 188 -22.29 12.91 -15.98
N LYS A 189 -22.44 12.01 -15.01
CA LYS A 189 -23.23 12.23 -13.79
C LYS A 189 -22.37 12.65 -12.59
N LEU A 190 -21.06 12.72 -12.74
CA LEU A 190 -20.11 13.14 -11.70
C LEU A 190 -19.90 14.65 -11.74
N ASP A 191 -19.77 15.27 -10.56
CA ASP A 191 -19.54 16.71 -10.46
C ASP A 191 -18.04 17.02 -10.32
N ALA A 192 -17.45 17.67 -11.32
CA ALA A 192 -16.05 18.08 -11.30
C ALA A 192 -15.74 19.17 -10.25
N ALA A 193 -16.75 19.89 -9.73
CA ALA A 193 -16.58 20.86 -8.66
C ALA A 193 -16.54 20.21 -7.26
N ASN A 194 -17.02 18.96 -7.13
CA ASN A 194 -16.97 18.22 -5.87
C ASN A 194 -15.59 17.57 -5.69
N ILE A 195 -14.99 17.73 -4.51
CA ILE A 195 -13.62 17.24 -4.24
C ILE A 195 -13.50 15.72 -4.39
N LEU A 196 -14.49 14.96 -3.92
CA LEU A 196 -14.45 13.49 -3.99
C LEU A 196 -14.62 13.01 -5.42
N ASP A 197 -15.60 13.55 -6.15
CA ASP A 197 -15.83 13.20 -7.55
C ASP A 197 -14.66 13.65 -8.43
N ALA A 198 -14.05 14.82 -8.19
CA ALA A 198 -12.85 15.25 -8.90
C ALA A 198 -11.66 14.30 -8.69
N GLN A 199 -11.46 13.82 -7.46
CA GLN A 199 -10.45 12.78 -7.18
C GLN A 199 -10.78 11.46 -7.87
N GLY A 200 -12.05 11.05 -7.87
CA GLY A 200 -12.54 9.87 -8.58
C GLY A 200 -12.32 9.98 -10.10
N ILE A 201 -12.73 11.08 -10.73
CA ILE A 201 -12.53 11.37 -12.17
C ILE A 201 -11.05 11.30 -12.51
N ARG A 202 -10.19 11.94 -11.71
CA ARG A 202 -8.73 11.86 -11.90
C ARG A 202 -8.24 10.42 -11.84
N LYS A 203 -8.71 9.63 -10.86
CA LYS A 203 -8.30 8.24 -10.69
C LYS A 203 -8.76 7.35 -11.84
N ILE A 204 -10.01 7.50 -12.28
CA ILE A 204 -10.58 6.78 -13.43
C ILE A 204 -9.80 7.12 -14.70
N THR A 205 -9.48 8.41 -14.90
CA THR A 205 -8.72 8.88 -16.07
C THR A 205 -7.30 8.34 -16.06
N GLU A 206 -6.63 8.33 -14.91
CA GLU A 206 -5.29 7.75 -14.74
C GLU A 206 -5.29 6.25 -15.08
N LEU A 207 -6.19 5.46 -14.48
CA LEU A 207 -6.27 4.03 -14.72
C LEU A 207 -6.61 3.70 -16.18
N THR A 208 -7.60 4.41 -16.74
CA THR A 208 -7.99 4.24 -18.15
C THR A 208 -6.86 4.63 -19.10
N ALA A 209 -6.09 5.68 -18.79
CA ALA A 209 -4.93 6.07 -19.59
C ALA A 209 -3.82 5.02 -19.56
N ILE A 210 -3.53 4.44 -18.38
CA ILE A 210 -2.55 3.35 -18.25
C ILE A 210 -2.97 2.15 -19.10
N GLU A 211 -4.24 1.73 -19.01
CA GLU A 211 -4.75 0.61 -19.81
C GLU A 211 -4.77 0.92 -21.31
N HIS A 212 -5.08 2.15 -21.71
CA HIS A 212 -4.97 2.57 -23.11
C HIS A 212 -3.53 2.57 -23.63
N ILE A 213 -2.56 3.03 -22.83
CA ILE A 213 -1.14 2.98 -23.19
C ILE A 213 -0.70 1.52 -23.36
N ARG A 214 -1.01 0.65 -22.39
CA ARG A 214 -0.71 -0.79 -22.47
C ARG A 214 -1.33 -1.42 -23.72
N THR A 215 -2.62 -1.15 -23.96
CA THR A 215 -3.32 -1.63 -25.16
C THR A 215 -2.64 -1.14 -26.43
N ASN A 216 -2.24 0.13 -26.49
CA ASN A 216 -1.53 0.70 -27.63
C ASN A 216 -0.16 0.05 -27.82
N GLU A 217 0.61 -0.14 -26.74
CA GLU A 217 1.91 -0.82 -26.79
C GLU A 217 1.78 -2.23 -27.35
N PHE A 218 0.79 -3.01 -26.89
CA PHE A 218 0.53 -4.34 -27.42
C PHE A 218 0.14 -4.29 -28.91
N GLN A 219 -0.77 -3.41 -29.30
CA GLN A 219 -1.16 -3.23 -30.71
C GLN A 219 0.03 -2.81 -31.60
N ARG A 220 0.90 -1.92 -31.10
CA ARG A 220 2.09 -1.46 -31.84
C ARG A 220 3.15 -2.55 -31.94
N ASN A 221 3.34 -3.33 -30.90
CA ASN A 221 4.26 -4.48 -30.93
C ASN A 221 3.75 -5.56 -31.86
N GLU A 222 2.45 -5.88 -31.80
CA GLU A 222 1.79 -6.78 -32.76
C GLU A 222 2.00 -6.29 -34.20
N GLN A 223 1.72 -5.02 -34.48
CA GLN A 223 1.93 -4.44 -35.81
C GLN A 223 3.40 -4.49 -36.25
N LYS A 224 4.36 -4.26 -35.34
CA LYS A 224 5.80 -4.36 -35.63
C LYS A 224 6.20 -5.79 -35.97
N GLU A 225 5.75 -6.77 -35.20
CA GLU A 225 6.04 -8.18 -35.45
C GLU A 225 5.42 -8.65 -36.78
N ILE A 226 4.16 -8.29 -37.05
CA ILE A 226 3.51 -8.56 -38.34
C ILE A 226 4.29 -7.91 -39.49
N THR A 227 4.69 -6.64 -39.33
CA THR A 227 5.44 -5.92 -40.37
C THR A 227 6.81 -6.55 -40.59
N ARG A 228 7.50 -6.94 -39.53
CA ARG A 228 8.78 -7.66 -39.60
C ARG A 228 8.63 -8.98 -40.36
N GLN A 229 7.65 -9.80 -39.97
CA GLN A 229 7.35 -11.06 -40.67
C GLN A 229 7.00 -10.83 -42.15
N ASN A 230 6.25 -9.77 -42.46
CA ASN A 230 5.93 -9.41 -43.85
C ASN A 230 7.17 -8.98 -44.64
N VAL A 231 8.09 -8.23 -44.03
CA VAL A 231 9.36 -7.85 -44.67
C VAL A 231 10.23 -9.09 -44.90
N ASP A 232 10.41 -9.94 -43.88
CA ASP A 232 11.17 -11.18 -43.98
C ASP A 232 10.58 -12.11 -45.06
N ALA A 233 9.25 -12.27 -45.09
CA ALA A 233 8.55 -13.03 -46.11
C ALA A 233 8.71 -12.41 -47.51
N ARG A 234 8.68 -11.07 -47.62
CA ARG A 234 8.84 -10.38 -48.91
C ARG A 234 10.27 -10.49 -49.44
N GLU A 235 11.27 -10.38 -48.59
CA GLU A 235 12.67 -10.61 -48.95
C GLU A 235 12.88 -12.03 -49.45
N ALA A 236 12.33 -13.03 -48.76
CA ALA A 236 12.39 -14.42 -49.18
C ALA A 236 11.69 -14.65 -50.54
N ILE A 237 10.51 -14.06 -50.76
CA ILE A 237 9.82 -14.12 -52.04
C ILE A 237 10.65 -13.50 -53.16
N LEU A 238 11.23 -12.30 -52.93
CA LEU A 238 12.06 -11.63 -53.93
C LEU A 238 13.34 -12.42 -54.26
N GLU A 239 13.94 -13.09 -53.27
CA GLU A 239 15.08 -13.97 -53.52
C GLU A 239 14.70 -15.18 -54.36
N LEU A 240 13.54 -15.79 -54.09
CA LEU A 240 13.00 -16.90 -54.89
C LEU A 240 12.65 -16.44 -56.31
N GLU A 241 12.01 -15.28 -56.48
CA GLU A 241 11.72 -14.67 -57.79
C GLU A 241 13.01 -14.41 -58.58
N ARG A 242 14.07 -13.89 -57.92
CA ARG A 242 15.38 -13.72 -58.56
C ARG A 242 15.96 -15.06 -59.02
N ARG A 243 15.93 -16.09 -58.16
CA ARG A 243 16.40 -17.44 -58.51
C ARG A 243 15.60 -18.05 -59.67
N GLN A 244 14.28 -17.83 -59.70
CA GLN A 244 13.43 -18.27 -60.79
C GLN A 244 13.80 -17.56 -62.09
N ALA A 245 13.93 -16.23 -62.07
CA ALA A 245 14.32 -15.44 -63.25
C ALA A 245 15.71 -15.82 -63.78
N ASP A 246 16.69 -16.03 -62.88
CA ASP A 246 18.04 -16.50 -63.25
C ASP A 246 17.99 -17.89 -63.90
N ALA A 247 17.16 -18.80 -63.38
CA ALA A 247 16.98 -20.14 -63.93
C ALA A 247 16.28 -20.11 -65.30
N GLU A 248 15.22 -19.31 -65.46
CA GLU A 248 14.50 -19.12 -66.73
C GLU A 248 15.41 -18.51 -67.80
N LEU A 249 16.19 -17.46 -67.46
CA LEU A 249 17.16 -16.86 -68.38
C LEU A 249 18.25 -17.84 -68.80
N LYS A 250 18.71 -18.69 -67.87
CA LYS A 250 19.70 -19.73 -68.18
C LYS A 250 19.12 -20.79 -69.11
N GLN A 251 17.90 -21.26 -68.84
CA GLN A 251 17.20 -22.20 -69.70
C GLN A 251 16.97 -21.60 -71.10
N HIS A 252 16.52 -20.36 -71.20
CA HIS A 252 16.29 -19.68 -72.48
C HIS A 252 17.60 -19.56 -73.28
N ARG A 253 18.71 -19.19 -72.62
CA ARG A 253 20.03 -19.11 -73.24
C ARG A 253 20.52 -20.46 -73.75
N GLU A 254 20.32 -21.53 -72.97
CA GLU A 254 20.65 -22.90 -73.39
C GLU A 254 19.82 -23.36 -74.59
N ILE A 255 18.51 -23.05 -74.61
CA ILE A 255 17.64 -23.37 -75.75
C ILE A 255 18.06 -22.60 -77.00
N GLU A 256 18.32 -21.30 -76.90
CA GLU A 256 18.75 -20.50 -78.06
C GLU A 256 20.12 -20.91 -78.58
N THR A 257 21.08 -21.21 -77.70
CA THR A 257 22.40 -21.71 -78.12
C THR A 257 22.31 -23.09 -78.78
N LEU A 258 21.46 -23.99 -78.30
CA LEU A 258 21.20 -25.28 -78.94
C LEU A 258 20.53 -25.10 -80.31
N ARG A 259 19.48 -24.26 -80.41
CA ARG A 259 18.83 -23.96 -81.69
C ARG A 259 19.79 -23.37 -82.70
N ALA A 260 20.61 -22.40 -82.30
CA ALA A 260 21.61 -21.79 -83.17
C ALA A 260 22.65 -22.81 -83.66
N ARG A 261 23.03 -23.79 -82.82
CA ARG A 261 23.93 -24.88 -83.20
C ARG A 261 23.28 -25.81 -84.23
N GLU A 262 22.07 -26.27 -83.95
CA GLU A 262 21.31 -27.15 -84.85
C GLU A 262 21.04 -26.48 -86.21
N ASP A 263 20.65 -25.21 -86.22
CA ASP A 263 20.42 -24.46 -87.47
C ASP A 263 21.71 -24.29 -88.29
N ALA A 264 22.86 -24.10 -87.64
CA ALA A 264 24.16 -24.07 -88.30
C ALA A 264 24.55 -25.45 -88.89
N GLU A 265 24.28 -26.53 -88.14
CA GLU A 265 24.50 -27.91 -88.58
C GLU A 265 23.62 -28.24 -89.80
N ILE A 266 22.32 -27.92 -89.73
CA ILE A 266 21.35 -28.11 -90.82
C ILE A 266 21.78 -27.31 -92.06
N SER A 267 22.19 -26.05 -91.88
CA SER A 267 22.64 -25.20 -92.99
C SER A 267 23.89 -25.75 -93.67
N ARG A 268 24.84 -26.27 -92.88
CA ARG A 268 26.04 -26.94 -93.40
C ARG A 268 25.69 -28.19 -94.19
N VAL A 269 24.84 -29.07 -93.64
CA VAL A 269 24.41 -30.31 -94.32
C VAL A 269 23.65 -29.99 -95.62
N ARG A 270 22.76 -28.99 -95.61
CA ARG A 270 22.06 -28.53 -96.82
C ARG A 270 23.02 -28.01 -97.88
N ALA A 271 24.07 -27.29 -97.49
CA ALA A 271 25.09 -26.81 -98.42
C ALA A 271 25.95 -27.95 -99.00
N GLU A 272 26.31 -28.94 -98.18
CA GLU A 272 27.04 -30.15 -98.62
C GLU A 272 26.22 -30.98 -99.61
N GLU A 273 24.93 -31.22 -99.33
CA GLU A 273 24.04 -31.95 -100.24
C GLU A 273 23.78 -31.18 -101.55
N ARG A 274 23.65 -29.85 -101.49
CA ARG A 274 23.53 -29.02 -102.68
C ARG A 274 24.80 -29.07 -103.55
N LEU A 275 25.98 -29.00 -102.94
CA LEU A 275 27.25 -29.14 -103.66
C LEU A 275 27.36 -30.50 -104.37
N ARG A 276 26.91 -31.58 -103.72
CA ARG A 276 26.86 -32.92 -104.32
C ARG A 276 25.92 -32.99 -105.52
N ALA A 277 24.71 -32.42 -105.41
CA ALA A 277 23.74 -32.38 -106.49
C ALA A 277 24.25 -31.57 -107.70
N GLU A 278 24.80 -30.38 -107.46
CA GLU A 278 25.38 -29.52 -108.51
C GLU A 278 26.58 -30.19 -109.20
N THR A 279 27.47 -30.83 -108.42
CA THR A 279 28.62 -31.56 -108.98
C THR A 279 28.18 -32.72 -109.88
N ALA A 280 27.10 -33.42 -109.51
CA ALA A 280 26.51 -34.47 -110.35
C ALA A 280 25.90 -33.87 -111.63
N HIS A 281 25.20 -32.74 -111.53
CA HIS A 281 24.61 -32.05 -112.69
C HIS A 281 25.69 -31.61 -113.70
N ILE A 282 26.75 -30.94 -113.23
CA ILE A 282 27.86 -30.48 -114.07
C ILE A 282 28.53 -31.64 -114.80
N ARG A 283 28.80 -32.77 -114.11
CA ARG A 283 29.37 -33.96 -114.76
C ARG A 283 28.46 -34.53 -115.84
N THR A 284 27.15 -34.47 -115.63
CA THR A 284 26.16 -34.95 -116.61
C THR A 284 26.14 -34.03 -117.83
N ASP A 285 26.18 -32.71 -117.62
CA ASP A 285 26.23 -31.71 -118.68
C ASP A 285 27.54 -31.77 -119.48
N GLU A 286 28.69 -31.96 -118.82
CA GLU A 286 29.98 -32.15 -119.49
C GLU A 286 29.95 -33.39 -120.40
N GLN A 287 29.39 -34.51 -119.92
CA GLN A 287 29.25 -35.73 -120.72
C GLN A 287 28.30 -35.55 -121.92
N LEU A 288 27.17 -34.86 -121.72
CA LEU A 288 26.23 -34.54 -122.81
C LEU A 288 26.86 -33.58 -123.83
N GLY A 289 27.61 -32.58 -123.37
CA GLY A 289 28.33 -31.63 -124.23
C GLY A 289 29.35 -32.32 -125.14
N ILE A 290 30.17 -33.24 -124.57
CA ILE A 290 31.14 -34.02 -125.35
C ILE A 290 30.43 -34.90 -126.40
N GLN A 291 29.31 -35.52 -126.05
CA GLN A 291 28.53 -36.35 -126.98
C GLN A 291 27.90 -35.53 -128.12
N GLN A 292 27.40 -34.33 -127.81
CA GLN A 292 26.87 -33.40 -128.83
C GLN A 292 27.97 -32.90 -129.77
N GLU A 293 29.15 -32.58 -129.25
CA GLU A 293 30.29 -32.14 -130.06
C GLU A 293 30.79 -33.27 -130.98
N ASN A 294 30.86 -34.50 -130.47
CA ASN A 294 31.20 -35.68 -131.27
C ASN A 294 30.18 -35.92 -132.40
N LYS A 295 28.87 -35.82 -132.11
CA LYS A 295 27.81 -35.93 -133.12
C LYS A 295 27.91 -34.83 -134.18
N ALA A 296 28.17 -33.59 -133.78
CA ALA A 296 28.36 -32.48 -134.71
C ALA A 296 29.59 -32.70 -135.61
N ARG A 297 30.68 -33.24 -135.06
CA ARG A 297 31.88 -33.61 -135.81
C ARG A 297 31.58 -34.71 -136.83
N GLU A 298 30.81 -35.73 -136.48
CA GLU A 298 30.41 -36.79 -137.43
C GLU A 298 29.55 -36.28 -138.59
N ILE A 299 28.61 -35.38 -138.31
CA ILE A 299 27.77 -34.76 -139.35
C ILE A 299 28.62 -33.91 -140.30
N ALA A 300 29.56 -33.12 -139.79
CA ALA A 300 30.46 -32.31 -140.61
C ALA A 300 31.39 -33.16 -141.50
N VAL A 301 31.83 -34.33 -141.01
CA VAL A 301 32.61 -35.29 -141.81
C VAL A 301 31.76 -35.92 -142.91
N ALA A 302 30.48 -36.21 -142.64
CA ALA A 302 29.55 -36.74 -143.63
C ALA A 302 29.23 -35.74 -144.75
N GLU A 303 29.02 -34.46 -144.43
CA GLU A 303 28.84 -33.39 -145.43
C GLU A 303 30.07 -33.22 -146.32
N LYS A 304 31.27 -33.14 -145.73
CA LYS A 304 32.52 -33.04 -146.51
C LYS A 304 32.79 -34.26 -147.38
N ASN A 305 32.39 -35.46 -146.94
CA ASN A 305 32.48 -36.67 -147.77
C ASN A 305 31.50 -36.63 -148.94
N ARG A 306 30.30 -36.07 -148.77
CA ARG A 306 29.32 -35.88 -149.85
C ARG A 306 29.82 -34.89 -150.90
N GLU A 307 30.44 -33.80 -150.48
CA GLU A 307 31.10 -32.83 -151.38
C GLU A 307 32.28 -33.47 -152.14
N ARG A 308 33.08 -34.30 -151.48
CA ARG A 308 34.17 -35.05 -152.13
C ARG A 308 33.68 -36.00 -153.23
N VAL A 309 32.56 -36.70 -153.03
CA VAL A 309 32.02 -37.62 -154.05
C VAL A 309 31.59 -36.87 -155.32
N ILE A 310 30.97 -35.69 -155.17
CA ILE A 310 30.53 -34.85 -156.30
C ILE A 310 31.73 -34.25 -157.05
N ALA A 311 32.79 -33.87 -156.33
CA ALA A 311 34.03 -33.37 -156.94
C ALA A 311 34.82 -34.48 -157.69
N ILE A 312 34.79 -35.72 -157.19
CA ILE A 312 35.50 -36.87 -157.78
C ILE A 312 34.89 -37.30 -159.12
N GLU A 313 33.58 -37.14 -159.34
CA GLU A 313 32.95 -37.41 -160.64
C GLU A 313 33.29 -36.35 -161.70
N SER A 314 33.43 -35.07 -161.32
CA SER A 314 33.87 -34.01 -162.23
C SER A 314 35.37 -34.07 -162.57
N GLU A 315 36.22 -34.48 -161.62
CA GLU A 315 37.67 -34.62 -161.85
C GLU A 315 38.04 -35.85 -162.70
N ARG A 316 37.20 -36.89 -162.73
CA ARG A 316 37.47 -38.15 -163.45
C ARG A 316 37.52 -37.95 -164.97
N ILE A 317 36.84 -36.93 -165.50
CA ILE A 317 36.84 -36.59 -166.94
C ILE A 317 38.11 -35.81 -167.34
N GLU A 318 38.75 -35.08 -166.41
CA GLU A 318 40.01 -34.37 -166.65
C GLU A 318 41.26 -35.21 -166.31
N LYS A 319 41.16 -36.14 -165.36
CA LYS A 319 42.28 -37.00 -164.92
C LYS A 319 42.70 -38.07 -165.93
N ASP A 320 41.80 -38.51 -166.81
CA ASP A 320 42.14 -39.48 -167.87
C ASP A 320 43.04 -38.87 -168.98
N ARG A 321 43.18 -37.54 -169.04
CA ARG A 321 44.14 -36.87 -169.93
C ARG A 321 45.52 -36.60 -169.31
N MET A 322 45.70 -36.75 -168.00
CA MET A 322 46.91 -36.24 -167.31
C MET A 322 47.58 -37.21 -166.31
N LEU A 323 47.24 -38.50 -166.31
CA LEU A 323 47.86 -39.50 -165.42
C LEU A 323 48.77 -40.52 -166.12
N GLU A 324 49.47 -40.10 -167.17
CA GLU A 324 50.63 -40.83 -167.74
C GLU A 324 51.99 -40.33 -167.19
N VAL A 325 52.05 -39.27 -166.36
CA VAL A 325 53.36 -38.61 -166.09
C VAL A 325 53.83 -38.55 -164.63
N ILE A 326 53.03 -38.79 -163.59
CA ILE A 326 53.54 -38.58 -162.20
C ILE A 326 53.47 -39.84 -161.36
N GLY A 327 54.38 -40.75 -161.70
CA GLY A 327 54.84 -41.77 -160.79
C GLY A 327 55.71 -41.19 -159.67
N ARG A 328 55.67 -41.91 -158.54
CA ARG A 328 56.71 -41.98 -157.50
C ARG A 328 57.05 -40.67 -156.78
N GLN A 329 56.39 -40.46 -155.63
CA GLN A 329 57.06 -39.90 -154.45
C GLN A 329 56.27 -40.06 -153.15
N ARG A 330 56.53 -41.17 -152.45
CA ARG A 330 56.48 -41.26 -150.97
C ARG A 330 55.05 -41.25 -150.39
N GLU A 331 54.44 -42.34 -149.93
CA GLU A 331 54.92 -43.52 -149.19
C GLU A 331 55.98 -43.22 -148.12
N THR A 332 55.57 -43.46 -146.87
CA THR A 332 56.40 -43.67 -145.67
C THR A 332 57.01 -42.45 -144.98
N GLU A 333 56.23 -41.81 -144.10
CA GLU A 333 56.68 -41.50 -142.73
C GLU A 333 55.55 -41.89 -141.75
N LEU A 334 55.56 -43.18 -141.42
CA LEU A 334 54.81 -43.85 -140.34
C LEU A 334 55.22 -43.21 -138.99
N SER A 335 54.29 -42.88 -138.10
CA SER A 335 53.46 -43.82 -137.32
C SER A 335 54.24 -44.68 -136.31
N THR A 336 55.16 -44.12 -135.52
CA THR A 336 55.62 -44.82 -134.29
C THR A 336 56.25 -43.90 -133.25
N ILE A 337 55.46 -42.99 -132.65
CA ILE A 337 55.73 -42.55 -131.26
C ILE A 337 54.41 -42.62 -130.51
N SER A 338 54.01 -43.85 -130.22
CA SER A 338 52.97 -44.18 -129.27
C SER A 338 53.45 -45.33 -128.41
N LYS A 339 53.29 -45.15 -127.08
CA LYS A 339 53.46 -46.10 -125.97
C LYS A 339 54.84 -46.11 -125.32
N ASP A 340 54.93 -45.43 -124.17
CA ASP A 340 55.37 -46.04 -122.90
C ASP A 340 55.10 -45.06 -121.74
N LYS A 341 53.81 -44.79 -121.55
CA LYS A 341 53.25 -44.50 -120.23
C LYS A 341 53.01 -45.85 -119.59
N GLU A 342 53.83 -46.22 -118.62
CA GLU A 342 53.41 -46.92 -117.40
C GLU A 342 54.61 -47.22 -116.49
N VAL A 343 54.32 -47.19 -115.18
CA VAL A 343 55.14 -47.65 -114.05
C VAL A 343 55.98 -46.58 -113.34
N GLU A 344 55.23 -45.77 -112.59
CA GLU A 344 55.63 -44.82 -111.55
C GLU A 344 55.74 -45.46 -110.15
N VAL A 345 56.10 -46.75 -110.02
CA VAL A 345 55.95 -47.48 -108.74
C VAL A 345 57.23 -47.60 -107.91
N GLU A 346 58.43 -47.33 -108.44
CA GLU A 346 59.69 -47.56 -107.72
C GLU A 346 60.48 -46.30 -107.28
N ARG A 347 59.83 -45.14 -107.11
CA ARG A 347 60.52 -43.92 -106.62
C ARG A 347 60.16 -43.44 -105.21
N ARG A 348 59.39 -44.21 -104.42
CA ARG A 348 59.03 -43.81 -103.04
C ARG A 348 59.76 -44.52 -101.90
N ALA A 349 60.65 -45.48 -102.17
CA ALA A 349 61.27 -46.29 -101.12
C ALA A 349 62.59 -45.75 -100.52
N ILE A 350 63.08 -44.57 -100.92
CA ILE A 350 64.37 -44.04 -100.43
C ILE A 350 64.21 -42.59 -99.95
N ALA A 351 63.50 -42.38 -98.84
CA ALA A 351 63.47 -41.07 -98.16
C ALA A 351 63.04 -41.11 -96.67
N GLU A 352 63.13 -42.25 -95.96
CA GLU A 352 62.57 -42.34 -94.59
C GLU A 352 63.62 -42.50 -93.47
N VAL A 353 64.88 -42.82 -93.79
CA VAL A 353 65.85 -43.26 -92.76
C VAL A 353 66.63 -42.12 -92.08
N ILE A 354 66.42 -40.83 -92.41
CA ILE A 354 67.23 -39.71 -91.86
C ILE A 354 66.44 -38.79 -90.89
N ARG A 355 65.17 -39.08 -90.55
CA ARG A 355 64.41 -38.27 -89.55
C ARG A 355 64.23 -38.90 -88.18
N GLU A 356 64.50 -40.20 -88.04
CA GLU A 356 64.08 -40.95 -86.84
C GLU A 356 65.03 -40.79 -85.63
N ARG A 357 66.20 -40.18 -85.79
CA ARG A 357 67.21 -40.08 -84.71
C ARG A 357 67.42 -38.71 -84.08
N ILE A 358 66.72 -37.66 -84.52
CA ILE A 358 66.88 -36.29 -83.99
C ILE A 358 65.61 -35.78 -83.29
N ALA A 359 64.44 -36.39 -83.51
CA ALA A 359 63.18 -35.99 -82.88
C ALA A 359 62.99 -36.56 -81.45
N VAL A 360 63.62 -37.69 -81.15
CA VAL A 360 63.43 -38.40 -79.88
C VAL A 360 64.23 -37.75 -78.73
N ASP A 361 65.43 -37.23 -78.99
CA ASP A 361 66.25 -36.61 -77.94
C ASP A 361 65.75 -35.21 -77.53
N LYS A 362 65.15 -34.45 -78.46
CA LYS A 362 64.62 -33.10 -78.16
C LYS A 362 63.30 -33.15 -77.38
N THR A 363 62.47 -34.17 -77.63
CA THR A 363 61.17 -34.31 -76.96
C THR A 363 61.29 -34.83 -75.53
N VAL A 364 62.29 -35.67 -75.24
CA VAL A 364 62.53 -36.16 -73.86
C VAL A 364 63.09 -35.04 -72.97
N ALA A 365 64.00 -34.19 -73.49
CA ALA A 365 64.57 -33.07 -72.72
C ALA A 365 63.53 -31.97 -72.38
N GLU A 366 62.65 -31.59 -73.32
CA GLU A 366 61.59 -30.61 -73.06
C GLU A 366 60.54 -31.12 -72.05
N GLN A 367 60.24 -32.42 -72.07
CA GLN A 367 59.31 -33.04 -71.12
C GLN A 367 59.93 -33.15 -69.71
N GLU A 368 61.21 -33.50 -69.58
CA GLU A 368 61.89 -33.54 -68.29
C GLU A 368 62.02 -32.15 -67.64
N GLU A 369 62.28 -31.09 -68.42
CA GLU A 369 62.37 -29.72 -67.90
C GLU A 369 61.01 -29.18 -67.47
N ASN A 370 59.93 -29.47 -68.23
CA ASN A 370 58.57 -29.11 -67.85
C ASN A 370 58.08 -29.85 -66.60
N ILE A 371 58.41 -31.13 -66.44
CA ILE A 371 58.07 -31.89 -65.22
C ILE A 371 58.80 -31.32 -64.01
N LYS A 372 60.08 -30.94 -64.14
CA LYS A 372 60.82 -30.26 -63.08
C LYS A 372 60.22 -28.90 -62.74
N ARG A 373 59.88 -28.08 -63.75
CA ARG A 373 59.25 -26.77 -63.54
C ARG A 373 57.89 -26.90 -62.84
N LEU A 374 57.06 -27.86 -63.26
CA LEU A 374 55.76 -28.12 -62.63
C LEU A 374 55.93 -28.55 -61.17
N ARG A 375 56.88 -29.45 -60.86
CA ARG A 375 57.15 -29.88 -59.48
C ARG A 375 57.59 -28.73 -58.58
N VAL A 376 58.49 -27.87 -59.05
CA VAL A 376 58.98 -26.72 -58.27
C VAL A 376 57.87 -25.69 -58.04
N VAL A 377 57.01 -25.45 -59.04
CA VAL A 377 55.87 -24.53 -58.90
C VAL A 377 54.80 -25.09 -57.97
N GLU A 378 54.44 -26.36 -58.11
CA GLU A 378 53.46 -27.04 -57.24
C GLU A 378 53.93 -27.17 -55.79
N GLU A 379 55.23 -27.40 -55.58
CA GLU A 379 55.82 -27.46 -54.24
C GLU A 379 55.87 -26.07 -53.59
N ALA A 380 56.15 -25.01 -54.38
CA ALA A 380 56.06 -23.63 -53.91
C ALA A 380 54.61 -23.19 -53.61
N GLU A 381 53.65 -23.56 -54.46
CA GLU A 381 52.20 -23.34 -54.26
C GLU A 381 51.69 -24.05 -53.01
N ARG A 382 52.05 -25.33 -52.80
CA ARG A 382 51.69 -26.05 -51.57
C ARG A 382 52.29 -25.42 -50.33
N THR A 383 53.55 -25.00 -50.38
CA THR A 383 54.21 -24.37 -49.24
C THR A 383 53.55 -23.03 -48.93
N ARG A 384 53.22 -22.24 -49.94
CA ARG A 384 52.47 -20.99 -49.79
C ARG A 384 51.07 -21.24 -49.21
N GLN A 385 50.32 -22.20 -49.74
CA GLN A 385 49.00 -22.57 -49.22
C GLN A 385 49.07 -23.06 -47.78
N ALA A 386 50.06 -23.90 -47.43
CA ALA A 386 50.26 -24.36 -46.06
C ALA A 386 50.53 -23.18 -45.10
N VAL A 387 51.35 -22.21 -45.50
CA VAL A 387 51.62 -21.00 -44.70
C VAL A 387 50.37 -20.12 -44.56
N VAL A 388 49.58 -19.95 -45.61
CA VAL A 388 48.33 -19.17 -45.56
C VAL A 388 47.30 -19.86 -44.66
N ILE A 389 47.11 -21.17 -44.83
CA ILE A 389 46.18 -21.96 -44.01
C ILE A 389 46.61 -21.93 -42.53
N GLN A 390 47.92 -22.02 -42.25
CA GLN A 390 48.43 -21.92 -40.89
C GLN A 390 48.21 -20.52 -40.30
N ALA A 391 48.48 -19.46 -41.07
CA ALA A 391 48.23 -18.09 -40.63
C ALA A 391 46.73 -17.80 -40.42
N GLU A 392 45.85 -18.35 -41.27
CA GLU A 392 44.39 -18.26 -41.11
C GLU A 392 43.91 -19.04 -39.88
N ALA A 393 44.45 -20.24 -39.64
CA ALA A 393 44.13 -21.04 -38.47
C ALA A 393 44.56 -20.34 -37.16
N GLU A 394 45.77 -19.76 -37.12
CA GLU A 394 46.27 -18.99 -35.98
C GLU A 394 45.45 -17.72 -35.74
N ALA A 395 45.06 -17.02 -36.81
CA ALA A 395 44.19 -15.84 -36.71
C ALA A 395 42.77 -16.20 -36.24
N GLN A 396 42.21 -17.32 -36.71
CA GLN A 396 40.92 -17.83 -36.25
C GLN A 396 40.98 -18.31 -34.80
N GLU A 397 42.05 -18.97 -34.38
CA GLU A 397 42.24 -19.38 -32.98
C GLU A 397 42.34 -18.16 -32.06
N ALA A 398 43.12 -17.14 -32.44
CA ALA A 398 43.23 -15.89 -31.70
C ALA A 398 41.87 -15.16 -31.61
N LEU A 399 41.14 -15.05 -32.73
CA LEU A 399 39.82 -14.45 -32.76
C LEU A 399 38.82 -15.19 -31.86
N VAL A 400 38.79 -16.52 -31.93
CA VAL A 400 37.90 -17.34 -31.08
C VAL A 400 38.27 -17.19 -29.60
N LYS A 401 39.56 -17.14 -29.28
CA LYS A 401 40.06 -16.92 -27.92
C LYS A 401 39.65 -15.54 -27.39
N ASP A 402 39.77 -14.49 -28.21
CA ASP A 402 39.40 -13.13 -27.82
C ASP A 402 37.88 -12.96 -27.67
N ILE A 403 37.09 -13.55 -28.58
CA ILE A 403 35.63 -13.57 -28.48
C ILE A 403 35.21 -14.33 -27.22
N LYS A 404 35.77 -15.52 -26.97
CA LYS A 404 35.43 -16.30 -25.77
C LYS A 404 35.88 -15.63 -24.48
N ALA A 405 37.01 -14.94 -24.49
CA ALA A 405 37.46 -14.13 -23.36
C ALA A 405 36.52 -12.93 -23.11
N ALA A 406 36.08 -12.25 -24.17
CA ALA A 406 35.11 -11.16 -24.08
C ALA A 406 33.74 -11.63 -23.59
N GLU A 407 33.22 -12.74 -24.12
CA GLU A 407 31.97 -13.37 -23.68
C GLU A 407 32.06 -13.82 -22.22
N ALA A 408 33.16 -14.45 -21.81
CA ALA A 408 33.37 -14.84 -20.41
C ALA A 408 33.45 -13.62 -19.48
N SER A 409 34.09 -12.54 -19.91
CA SER A 409 34.16 -11.28 -19.17
C SER A 409 32.78 -10.62 -19.03
N GLU A 410 31.98 -10.60 -20.10
CA GLU A 410 30.62 -10.06 -20.08
C GLU A 410 29.70 -10.88 -19.16
N GLN A 411 29.78 -12.21 -19.22
CA GLN A 411 29.04 -13.10 -18.33
C GLN A 411 29.46 -12.89 -16.87
N ALA A 412 30.77 -12.82 -16.59
CA ALA A 412 31.27 -12.52 -15.26
C ALA A 412 30.79 -11.15 -14.75
N ALA A 413 30.78 -10.12 -15.59
CA ALA A 413 30.27 -8.80 -15.24
C ALA A 413 28.75 -8.82 -14.95
N LYS A 414 27.97 -9.56 -15.76
CA LYS A 414 26.53 -9.77 -15.54
C LYS A 414 26.25 -10.50 -14.23
N HIS A 415 27.00 -11.56 -13.93
CA HIS A 415 26.86 -12.30 -12.68
C HIS A 415 27.25 -11.43 -11.47
N LYS A 416 28.32 -10.64 -11.56
CA LYS A 416 28.73 -9.71 -10.51
C LYS A 416 27.73 -8.56 -10.31
N ALA A 417 27.13 -8.07 -11.38
CA ALA A 417 26.05 -7.08 -11.29
C ALA A 417 24.80 -7.67 -10.61
N ARG A 418 24.42 -8.91 -10.93
CA ARG A 418 23.34 -9.64 -10.27
C ARG A 418 23.64 -9.89 -8.80
N GLU A 419 24.85 -10.34 -8.46
CA GLU A 419 25.28 -10.53 -7.08
C GLU A 419 25.16 -9.23 -6.27
N ASN A 420 25.63 -8.12 -6.83
CA ASN A 420 25.52 -6.80 -6.19
C ASN A 420 24.07 -6.35 -6.00
N LEU A 421 23.19 -6.59 -6.98
CA LEU A 421 21.75 -6.32 -6.86
C LEU A 421 21.11 -7.17 -5.75
N VAL A 422 21.39 -8.47 -5.73
CA VAL A 422 20.87 -9.39 -4.71
C VAL A 422 21.37 -9.01 -3.31
N LEU A 423 22.65 -8.61 -3.18
CA LEU A 423 23.19 -8.10 -1.92
C LEU A 423 22.56 -6.77 -1.51
N ALA A 424 22.27 -5.88 -2.45
CA ALA A 424 21.59 -4.61 -2.18
C ALA A 424 20.15 -4.83 -1.74
N GLU A 425 19.41 -5.72 -2.41
CA GLU A 425 18.05 -6.12 -2.03
C GLU A 425 18.01 -6.79 -0.66
N ALA A 426 18.95 -7.71 -0.38
CA ALA A 426 19.07 -8.36 0.92
C ALA A 426 19.34 -7.33 2.05
N ARG A 427 20.21 -6.34 1.80
CA ARG A 427 20.47 -5.25 2.76
C ARG A 427 19.25 -4.36 2.96
N GLN A 428 18.51 -4.04 1.90
CA GLN A 428 17.27 -3.28 1.98
C GLN A 428 16.22 -4.03 2.82
N GLN A 429 16.02 -5.32 2.55
CA GLN A 429 15.09 -6.16 3.30
C GLN A 429 15.49 -6.27 4.77
N ALA A 430 16.79 -6.46 5.06
CA ALA A 430 17.28 -6.49 6.44
C ALA A 430 17.00 -5.16 7.18
N ALA A 431 17.29 -4.01 6.54
CA ALA A 431 17.02 -2.70 7.11
C ALA A 431 15.52 -2.45 7.34
N GLU A 432 14.67 -2.93 6.42
CA GLU A 432 13.21 -2.81 6.54
C GLU A 432 12.67 -3.67 7.69
N LEU A 433 13.17 -4.89 7.84
CA LEU A 433 12.83 -5.77 8.97
C LEU A 433 13.28 -5.19 10.31
N GLU A 434 14.49 -4.62 10.39
CA GLU A 434 14.96 -3.90 11.59
C GLU A 434 14.09 -2.68 11.92
N THR A 435 13.69 -1.92 10.90
CA THR A 435 12.81 -0.75 11.07
C THR A 435 11.45 -1.18 11.62
N ARG A 436 10.86 -2.25 11.06
CA ARG A 436 9.60 -2.82 11.54
C ARG A 436 9.72 -3.36 12.97
N ALA A 437 10.84 -4.00 13.31
CA ALA A 437 11.12 -4.46 14.67
C ALA A 437 11.20 -3.29 15.66
N LYS A 438 11.88 -2.19 15.29
CA LYS A 438 11.95 -0.97 16.10
C LYS A 438 10.60 -0.28 16.27
N ILE A 439 9.78 -0.22 15.22
CA ILE A 439 8.41 0.33 15.31
C ILE A 439 7.58 -0.50 16.29
N ARG A 440 7.61 -1.83 16.19
CA ARG A 440 6.88 -2.72 17.12
C ARG A 440 7.38 -2.59 18.56
N LEU A 441 8.69 -2.44 18.77
CA LEU A 441 9.24 -2.18 20.10
C LEU A 441 8.76 -0.82 20.64
N ALA A 442 8.75 0.22 19.81
CA ALA A 442 8.25 1.54 20.20
C ALA A 442 6.76 1.49 20.56
N GLU A 443 5.93 0.83 19.75
CA GLU A 443 4.51 0.58 20.03
C GLU A 443 4.32 -0.22 21.33
N GLY A 444 5.16 -1.24 21.56
CA GLY A 444 5.18 -1.99 22.82
C GLY A 444 5.47 -1.11 24.03
N THR A 445 6.51 -0.27 23.96
CA THR A 445 6.85 0.67 25.05
C THR A 445 5.77 1.74 25.25
N GLN A 446 5.12 2.18 24.17
CA GLN A 446 4.00 3.12 24.25
C GLN A 446 2.77 2.47 24.90
N ALA A 447 2.50 1.20 24.59
CA ALA A 447 1.41 0.44 25.20
C ALA A 447 1.67 0.17 26.70
N GLU A 448 2.91 -0.15 27.09
CA GLU A 448 3.30 -0.30 28.50
C GLU A 448 3.15 1.01 29.27
N ALA A 449 3.61 2.14 28.70
CA ALA A 449 3.45 3.45 29.31
C ALA A 449 1.98 3.87 29.41
N ALA A 450 1.17 3.58 28.38
CA ALA A 450 -0.26 3.85 28.39
C ALA A 450 -1.00 2.98 29.41
N ALA A 451 -0.62 1.71 29.57
CA ALA A 451 -1.19 0.82 30.59
C ALA A 451 -0.88 1.30 32.00
N ALA A 452 0.36 1.74 32.26
CA ALA A 452 0.74 2.35 33.53
C ALA A 452 -0.03 3.65 33.80
N GLY A 453 -0.17 4.52 32.79
CA GLY A 453 -0.96 5.75 32.89
C GLY A 453 -2.44 5.50 33.16
N LEU A 454 -3.06 4.52 32.48
CA LEU A 454 -4.45 4.14 32.73
C LEU A 454 -4.65 3.52 34.12
N ALA A 455 -3.68 2.76 34.62
CA ALA A 455 -3.70 2.25 35.98
C ALA A 455 -3.61 3.39 37.01
N GLU A 456 -2.75 4.39 36.78
CA GLU A 456 -2.65 5.57 37.65
C GLU A 456 -3.96 6.39 37.65
N VAL A 457 -4.59 6.57 36.49
CA VAL A 457 -5.89 7.25 36.37
C VAL A 457 -6.98 6.47 37.13
N GLN A 458 -7.06 5.15 36.98
CA GLN A 458 -8.03 4.33 37.72
C GLN A 458 -7.80 4.38 39.24
N VAL A 459 -6.54 4.39 39.70
CA VAL A 459 -6.21 4.55 41.13
C VAL A 459 -6.64 5.94 41.61
N ARG A 460 -6.44 6.99 40.82
CA ARG A 460 -6.86 8.36 41.14
C ARG A 460 -8.39 8.51 41.16
N GLU A 461 -9.12 7.89 40.23
CA GLU A 461 -10.59 7.87 40.21
C GLU A 461 -11.16 7.13 41.40
N ARG A 462 -10.65 5.92 41.69
CA ARG A 462 -11.03 5.15 42.89
C ARG A 462 -10.71 5.93 44.18
N GLY A 463 -9.56 6.62 44.21
CA GLY A 463 -9.19 7.51 45.31
C GLY A 463 -10.16 8.68 45.47
N ALA A 464 -10.57 9.32 44.37
CA ALA A 464 -11.54 10.40 44.37
C ALA A 464 -12.92 9.94 44.87
N GLU A 465 -13.40 8.77 44.46
CA GLU A 465 -14.64 8.18 44.99
C GLU A 465 -14.56 7.88 46.49
N VAL A 466 -13.41 7.43 46.98
CA VAL A 466 -13.18 7.21 48.42
C VAL A 466 -13.19 8.55 49.16
N ILE A 467 -12.52 9.58 48.64
CA ILE A 467 -12.51 10.93 49.23
C ILE A 467 -13.92 11.52 49.23
N GLU A 468 -14.71 11.33 48.18
CA GLU A 468 -16.09 11.82 48.14
C GLU A 468 -16.96 11.12 49.19
N LYS A 469 -16.81 9.80 49.37
CA LYS A 469 -17.54 9.04 50.40
C LYS A 469 -17.11 9.42 51.81
N VAL A 470 -15.81 9.61 52.04
CA VAL A 470 -15.27 10.09 53.32
C VAL A 470 -15.74 11.52 53.59
N GLY A 471 -15.65 12.42 52.62
CA GLY A 471 -16.12 13.80 52.75
C GLY A 471 -17.62 13.91 52.99
N ARG A 472 -18.46 13.05 52.37
CA ARG A 472 -19.90 12.96 52.69
C ARG A 472 -20.14 12.44 54.11
N ALA A 473 -19.38 11.45 54.56
CA ALA A 473 -19.47 10.92 55.92
C ALA A 473 -19.03 11.97 56.95
N GLU A 474 -17.93 12.67 56.71
CA GLU A 474 -17.43 13.77 57.55
C GLU A 474 -18.43 14.93 57.58
N ALA A 475 -19.00 15.35 56.45
CA ALA A 475 -20.02 16.39 56.41
C ALA A 475 -21.30 16.03 57.20
N LEU A 476 -21.69 14.76 57.21
CA LEU A 476 -22.81 14.28 58.03
C LEU A 476 -22.46 14.32 59.52
N VAL A 477 -21.25 13.88 59.89
CA VAL A 477 -20.75 13.94 61.28
C VAL A 477 -20.61 15.40 61.74
N GLU A 478 -20.11 16.30 60.90
CA GLU A 478 -19.98 17.73 61.17
C GLU A 478 -21.36 18.36 61.39
N ARG A 479 -22.36 17.99 60.56
CA ARG A 479 -23.74 18.46 60.69
C ARG A 479 -24.39 17.97 61.98
N GLU A 480 -24.18 16.71 62.36
CA GLU A 480 -24.67 16.17 63.64
C GLU A 480 -23.97 16.85 64.83
N LYS A 481 -22.65 17.04 64.77
CA LYS A 481 -21.90 17.81 65.78
C LYS A 481 -22.41 19.25 65.88
N ALA A 482 -22.69 19.90 64.76
CA ALA A 482 -23.22 21.27 64.74
C ALA A 482 -24.62 21.36 65.36
N LEU A 483 -25.49 20.37 65.14
CA LEU A 483 -26.80 20.28 65.79
C LEU A 483 -26.66 20.06 67.30
N VAL A 484 -25.78 19.16 67.73
CA VAL A 484 -25.49 18.93 69.15
C VAL A 484 -24.89 20.18 69.80
N LEU A 485 -24.00 20.90 69.12
CA LEU A 485 -23.46 22.18 69.59
C LEU A 485 -24.54 23.26 69.63
N ALA A 486 -25.46 23.31 68.67
CA ALA A 486 -26.58 24.25 68.68
C ALA A 486 -27.54 23.98 69.85
N ASP A 487 -27.83 22.72 70.14
CA ASP A 487 -28.64 22.33 71.30
C ASP A 487 -27.90 22.61 72.62
N ALA A 488 -26.60 22.34 72.68
CA ALA A 488 -25.77 22.66 73.85
C ALA A 488 -25.68 24.17 74.09
N VAL A 489 -25.54 24.99 73.04
CA VAL A 489 -25.57 26.45 73.14
C VAL A 489 -26.95 26.93 73.57
N ARG A 490 -28.04 26.31 73.06
CA ARG A 490 -29.41 26.66 73.47
C ARG A 490 -29.65 26.40 74.96
N GLU A 491 -29.22 25.24 75.45
CA GLU A 491 -29.37 24.89 76.87
C GLU A 491 -28.40 25.70 77.75
N LYS A 492 -27.20 26.03 77.26
CA LYS A 492 -26.29 26.97 77.93
C LYS A 492 -26.88 28.38 78.04
N LEU A 493 -27.47 28.91 76.97
CA LEU A 493 -28.12 30.23 76.97
C LEU A 493 -29.35 30.27 77.87
N LYS A 494 -30.12 29.18 77.96
CA LYS A 494 -31.19 29.05 78.96
C LYS A 494 -30.64 29.05 80.38
N GLY A 495 -29.59 28.26 80.65
CA GLY A 495 -28.95 28.24 81.97
C GLY A 495 -28.29 29.57 82.35
N GLU A 496 -27.71 30.29 81.38
CA GLU A 496 -27.19 31.65 81.57
C GLU A 496 -28.33 32.64 81.81
N ALA A 497 -29.47 32.53 81.13
CA ALA A 497 -30.65 33.36 81.37
C ALA A 497 -31.24 33.11 82.77
N GLU A 498 -31.40 31.85 83.17
CA GLU A 498 -31.86 31.46 84.51
C GLU A 498 -30.86 31.93 85.59
N GLY A 499 -29.56 31.69 85.39
CA GLY A 499 -28.51 32.13 86.30
C GLY A 499 -28.37 33.66 86.39
N LEU A 500 -28.63 34.40 85.31
CA LEU A 500 -28.71 35.86 85.32
C LEU A 500 -29.96 36.35 86.07
N THR A 501 -31.11 35.66 85.94
CA THR A 501 -32.30 36.01 86.72
C THR A 501 -32.11 35.72 88.21
N GLU A 502 -31.46 34.63 88.57
CA GLU A 502 -31.13 34.32 89.96
C GLU A 502 -30.07 35.28 90.53
N LYS A 503 -29.04 35.63 89.75
CA LYS A 503 -28.08 36.68 90.13
C LYS A 503 -28.75 38.04 90.28
N ALA A 504 -29.67 38.41 89.40
CA ALA A 504 -30.42 39.67 89.49
C ALA A 504 -31.32 39.68 90.74
N ALA A 505 -31.95 38.55 91.07
CA ALA A 505 -32.72 38.40 92.31
C ALA A 505 -31.84 38.45 93.57
N ALA A 506 -30.65 37.84 93.53
CA ALA A 506 -29.68 37.90 94.62
C ALA A 506 -29.10 39.33 94.80
N MET A 507 -28.82 40.03 93.70
CA MET A 507 -28.40 41.44 93.68
C MET A 507 -29.46 42.37 94.28
N ALA A 508 -30.74 42.11 94.00
CA ALA A 508 -31.85 42.89 94.55
C ALA A 508 -32.00 42.71 96.08
N ALA A 509 -31.51 41.60 96.64
CA ALA A 509 -31.55 41.30 98.07
C ALA A 509 -30.36 41.84 98.88
N LEU A 510 -29.38 42.50 98.23
CA LEU A 510 -28.20 43.07 98.89
C LEU A 510 -28.44 44.53 99.34
N ASP A 511 -27.92 44.85 100.53
CA ASP A 511 -27.90 46.18 101.15
C ASP A 511 -27.00 47.18 100.38
N GLU A 512 -27.28 48.49 100.50
CA GLU A 512 -26.77 49.55 99.62
C GLU A 512 -25.23 49.62 99.57
N ALA A 513 -24.54 49.28 100.67
CA ALA A 513 -23.08 49.24 100.72
C ALA A 513 -22.45 48.04 99.97
N SER A 514 -23.15 46.89 99.93
CA SER A 514 -22.68 45.69 99.21
C SER A 514 -22.85 45.85 97.70
N ARG A 515 -23.94 46.51 97.28
CA ARG A 515 -24.20 46.82 95.87
C ARG A 515 -23.13 47.74 95.29
N GLY A 516 -22.68 48.74 96.05
CA GLY A 516 -21.59 49.64 95.63
C GLY A 516 -20.23 48.94 95.44
N HIS A 517 -19.89 47.97 96.30
CA HIS A 517 -18.66 47.19 96.13
C HIS A 517 -18.75 46.23 94.93
N GLU A 518 -19.91 45.64 94.70
CA GLU A 518 -20.13 44.73 93.58
C GLU A 518 -20.17 45.49 92.24
N GLU A 519 -20.79 46.67 92.19
CA GLU A 519 -20.71 47.59 91.04
C GLU A 519 -19.28 48.04 90.78
N PHE A 520 -18.50 48.35 91.82
CA PHE A 520 -17.08 48.71 91.67
C PHE A 520 -16.26 47.54 91.12
N ARG A 521 -16.46 46.31 91.64
CA ARG A 521 -15.78 45.11 91.13
C ARG A 521 -16.15 44.84 89.67
N LEU A 522 -17.44 44.91 89.33
CA LEU A 522 -17.92 44.74 87.95
C LEU A 522 -17.35 45.80 87.02
N ARG A 523 -17.22 47.04 87.48
CA ARG A 523 -16.60 48.12 86.70
C ARG A 523 -15.12 47.85 86.45
N LEU A 524 -14.39 47.38 87.46
CA LEU A 524 -12.97 47.01 87.34
C LEU A 524 -12.78 45.82 86.40
N GLU A 525 -13.69 44.85 86.47
CA GLU A 525 -13.68 43.66 85.61
C GLU A 525 -14.01 44.02 84.16
N ALA A 526 -15.01 44.88 83.93
CA ALA A 526 -15.32 45.44 82.61
C ALA A 526 -14.16 46.28 82.05
N GLU A 527 -13.49 47.08 82.88
CA GLU A 527 -12.33 47.87 82.45
C GLU A 527 -11.11 46.99 82.12
N LYS A 528 -10.90 45.90 82.88
CA LYS A 528 -9.90 44.88 82.58
C LYS A 528 -10.20 44.17 81.24
N GLU A 529 -11.46 43.78 81.01
CA GLU A 529 -11.87 43.18 79.73
C GLU A 529 -11.69 44.13 78.55
N LEU A 530 -12.10 45.39 78.69
CA LEU A 530 -11.87 46.42 77.68
C LEU A 530 -10.39 46.64 77.39
N ARG A 531 -9.53 46.67 78.42
CA ARG A 531 -8.07 46.76 78.23
C ARG A 531 -7.51 45.54 77.49
N LEU A 532 -7.89 44.33 77.89
CA LEU A 532 -7.43 43.10 77.22
C LEU A 532 -7.93 43.02 75.77
N ALA A 533 -9.18 43.42 75.51
CA ALA A 533 -9.73 43.49 74.17
C ALA A 533 -9.01 44.54 73.31
N GLY A 534 -8.71 45.72 73.90
CA GLY A 534 -7.91 46.75 73.25
C GLY A 534 -6.50 46.27 72.90
N ILE A 535 -5.82 45.57 73.82
CA ILE A 535 -4.50 44.97 73.58
C ILE A 535 -4.57 43.91 72.47
N LYS A 536 -5.60 43.05 72.48
CA LYS A 536 -5.79 42.05 71.41
C LYS A 536 -6.05 42.69 70.05
N ALA A 537 -6.85 43.76 70.01
CA ALA A 537 -7.09 44.52 68.78
C ALA A 537 -5.79 45.16 68.28
N GLN A 538 -4.98 45.73 69.18
CA GLN A 538 -3.65 46.25 68.83
C GLN A 538 -2.71 45.15 68.32
N HIS A 539 -2.70 43.98 68.96
CA HIS A 539 -1.91 42.83 68.50
C HIS A 539 -2.33 42.39 67.10
N GLN A 540 -3.64 42.22 66.85
CA GLN A 540 -4.14 41.84 65.52
C GLN A 540 -3.82 42.89 64.46
N VAL A 541 -3.93 44.18 64.79
CA VAL A 541 -3.53 45.27 63.88
C VAL A 541 -2.03 45.22 63.61
N ALA A 542 -1.20 45.02 64.63
CA ALA A 542 0.25 44.91 64.48
C ALA A 542 0.65 43.68 63.66
N GLU A 543 0.00 42.53 63.89
CA GLU A 543 0.20 41.30 63.11
C GLU A 543 -0.22 41.48 61.65
N SER A 544 -1.39 42.09 61.41
CA SER A 544 -1.87 42.41 60.06
C SER A 544 -0.93 43.37 59.34
N GLN A 545 -0.43 44.40 60.04
CA GLN A 545 0.53 45.37 59.49
C GLN A 545 1.87 44.69 59.19
N ALA A 546 2.37 43.85 60.08
CA ALA A 546 3.58 43.06 59.87
C ALA A 546 3.44 42.12 58.67
N MET A 547 2.28 41.50 58.49
CA MET A 547 2.00 40.61 57.37
C MET A 547 1.93 41.37 56.03
N VAL A 548 1.31 42.55 56.00
CA VAL A 548 1.29 43.44 54.82
C VAL A 548 2.70 43.94 54.48
N LEU A 549 3.50 44.29 55.48
CA LEU A 549 4.89 44.71 55.30
C LEU A 549 5.77 43.55 54.81
N ALA A 550 5.60 42.35 55.36
CA ALA A 550 6.31 41.15 54.94
C ALA A 550 6.02 40.82 53.47
N ALA A 551 4.75 40.78 53.07
CA ALA A 551 4.35 40.55 51.69
C ALA A 551 4.84 41.66 50.73
N GLY A 552 4.89 42.91 51.21
CA GLY A 552 5.42 44.04 50.46
C GLY A 552 6.92 43.95 50.22
N LEU A 553 7.70 43.55 51.24
CA LEU A 553 9.14 43.35 51.15
C LEU A 553 9.51 42.09 50.37
N GLU A 554 8.72 41.03 50.46
CA GLU A 554 8.94 39.77 49.72
C GLU A 554 8.87 39.96 48.20
N LYS A 555 8.01 40.90 47.73
CA LYS A 555 7.90 41.24 46.30
C LYS A 555 8.79 42.39 45.84
N ALA A 556 9.39 43.14 46.75
CA ALA A 556 10.21 44.29 46.40
C ALA A 556 11.63 43.84 46.03
N ASN A 557 12.06 44.07 44.79
CA ASN A 557 13.44 43.84 44.38
C ASN A 557 14.30 45.04 44.80
N ILE A 558 14.90 44.98 46.00
CA ILE A 558 15.69 46.09 46.57
C ILE A 558 17.16 45.90 46.14
N ASP A 559 17.62 46.75 45.22
CA ASP A 559 19.02 46.77 44.79
C ASP A 559 19.79 47.80 45.64
N ILE A 560 20.57 47.31 46.61
CA ILE A 560 21.33 48.17 47.55
C ILE A 560 22.69 48.49 46.93
N VAL A 561 22.78 49.63 46.23
CA VAL A 561 24.04 50.13 45.67
C VAL A 561 24.73 51.06 46.66
N GLY A 562 25.74 50.54 47.36
CA GLY A 562 26.87 51.32 47.90
C GLY A 562 26.65 52.09 49.23
N GLY A 563 27.16 51.49 50.31
CA GLY A 563 27.69 52.09 51.55
C GLY A 563 27.26 53.51 51.97
N ASP A 564 26.19 53.59 52.77
CA ASP A 564 26.13 54.48 53.94
C ASP A 564 25.01 53.99 54.87
N SER A 565 25.27 53.86 56.18
CA SER A 565 24.35 53.30 57.20
C SER A 565 23.05 54.09 57.39
N MET A 566 22.91 55.23 56.72
CA MET A 566 21.76 56.12 56.79
C MET A 566 20.47 55.56 56.16
N PHE A 567 20.55 54.59 55.24
CA PHE A 567 19.33 54.01 54.64
C PHE A 567 18.66 53.01 55.58
N PHE A 568 19.44 52.16 56.25
CA PHE A 568 18.91 51.20 57.22
C PHE A 568 18.34 51.93 58.44
N ASP A 569 19.04 52.94 58.95
CA ASP A 569 18.53 53.75 60.06
C ASP A 569 17.27 54.53 59.70
N ARG A 570 17.13 55.04 58.47
CA ARG A 570 15.89 55.73 58.06
C ARG A 570 14.74 54.77 57.77
N LEU A 571 15.01 53.58 57.24
CA LEU A 571 13.98 52.57 57.02
C LEU A 571 13.47 52.02 58.36
N VAL A 572 14.37 51.69 59.29
CA VAL A 572 14.01 51.20 60.63
C VAL A 572 13.31 52.29 61.44
N ASN A 573 13.81 53.54 61.43
CA ASN A 573 13.17 54.63 62.18
C ASN A 573 11.80 55.06 61.60
N SER A 574 11.59 54.95 60.28
CA SER A 574 10.29 55.24 59.65
C SER A 574 9.25 54.13 59.88
N ILE A 575 9.69 52.89 60.10
CA ILE A 575 8.83 51.75 60.48
C ILE A 575 8.41 51.84 61.96
N THR A 576 9.23 52.43 62.84
CA THR A 576 8.93 52.56 64.28
C THR A 576 8.12 53.80 64.69
N LEU A 577 7.91 54.78 63.80
CA LEU A 577 7.12 55.98 64.11
C LEU A 577 5.63 55.81 63.76
N GLY A 578 4.98 54.95 64.55
CA GLY A 578 3.53 54.78 64.57
C GLY A 578 3.03 54.59 66.00
N LYS A 579 2.88 55.69 66.74
CA LYS A 579 2.16 55.79 68.03
C LYS A 579 2.84 55.25 69.31
N SER A 580 4.08 55.65 69.60
CA SER A 580 4.69 55.38 70.92
C SER A 580 4.65 56.57 71.90
N VAL A 581 4.27 57.78 71.48
CA VAL A 581 4.40 58.98 72.34
C VAL A 581 3.07 59.60 72.79
N ASP A 582 1.94 59.30 72.15
CA ASP A 582 0.68 60.00 72.43
C ASP A 582 -0.19 59.35 73.52
N GLY A 583 0.01 58.06 73.81
CA GLY A 583 -0.85 57.31 74.75
C GLY A 583 -0.38 57.27 76.21
N PHE A 584 0.90 57.53 76.48
CA PHE A 584 1.49 57.23 77.80
C PHE A 584 1.53 58.45 78.75
N VAL A 585 1.55 59.67 78.20
CA VAL A 585 1.72 60.90 79.00
C VAL A 585 0.39 61.58 79.37
N GLN A 586 -0.69 61.35 78.61
CA GLN A 586 -1.99 62.01 78.85
C GLN A 586 -3.00 61.19 79.69
N HIS A 587 -2.76 59.90 79.93
CA HIS A 587 -3.79 59.03 80.56
C HIS A 587 -3.29 58.12 81.71
N SER A 588 -2.14 58.42 82.34
CA SER A 588 -1.67 57.66 83.51
C SER A 588 -1.25 58.59 84.65
N GLU A 589 -2.14 58.77 85.64
CA GLU A 589 -1.83 59.44 86.93
C GLU A 589 -0.68 58.73 87.68
N VAL A 590 -0.50 57.42 87.44
CA VAL A 590 0.57 56.63 88.05
C VAL A 590 1.93 56.91 87.41
N ALA A 591 1.99 57.19 86.09
CA ALA A 591 3.23 57.57 85.42
C ALA A 591 3.73 58.98 85.82
N GLN A 592 2.82 59.91 86.11
CA GLN A 592 3.18 61.21 86.69
C GLN A 592 3.67 61.08 88.15
N SER A 593 3.16 60.09 88.89
CA SER A 593 3.56 59.85 90.29
C SER A 593 4.89 59.10 90.44
N LEU A 594 5.21 58.20 89.50
CA LEU A 594 6.46 57.43 89.49
C LEU A 594 7.63 58.16 88.83
N ALA A 595 7.37 59.16 87.98
CA ALA A 595 8.41 60.00 87.40
C ALA A 595 8.89 61.12 88.33
N LYS A 596 8.14 61.44 89.41
CA LYS A 596 8.48 62.51 90.37
C LYS A 596 9.88 62.34 91.01
N PRO A 597 10.29 61.17 91.51
CA PRO A 597 11.62 61.01 92.13
C PRO A 597 12.79 61.11 91.14
N TRP A 598 12.55 60.85 89.85
CA TRP A 598 13.57 60.95 88.78
C TRP A 598 13.60 62.33 88.11
N LEU A 599 12.51 63.11 88.23
CA LEU A 599 12.42 64.51 87.80
C LEU A 599 12.90 65.50 88.88
N ASP A 600 12.84 65.14 90.16
CA ASP A 600 13.35 65.94 91.29
C ASP A 600 14.82 65.60 91.68
N GLY A 601 15.46 64.65 90.98
CA GLY A 601 16.93 64.48 91.00
C GLY A 601 17.54 63.58 92.08
N GLU A 602 16.77 62.75 92.80
CA GLU A 602 17.27 61.96 93.93
C GLU A 602 17.63 60.48 93.64
N ALA A 603 17.56 59.99 92.39
CA ALA A 603 18.05 58.63 92.05
C ALA A 603 18.49 58.48 90.58
N SER A 604 19.54 57.67 90.32
CA SER A 604 20.12 57.48 88.99
C SER A 604 19.89 56.08 88.40
N PHE A 605 19.35 56.07 87.18
CA PHE A 605 19.00 54.94 86.32
C PHE A 605 20.10 53.89 86.00
N PRO A 606 21.42 54.21 85.96
CA PRO A 606 22.44 53.22 85.57
C PRO A 606 22.62 52.05 86.55
N GLU A 607 22.37 52.24 87.85
CA GLU A 607 22.57 51.19 88.86
C GLU A 607 21.49 50.10 88.82
N ASP A 608 20.25 50.45 88.46
CA ASP A 608 19.14 49.49 88.34
C ASP A 608 19.22 48.66 87.05
N LEU A 609 19.77 49.23 85.97
CA LEU A 609 19.99 48.51 84.71
C LEU A 609 21.05 47.40 84.84
N THR A 610 22.03 47.60 85.73
CA THR A 610 23.13 46.64 85.94
C THR A 610 22.72 45.42 86.77
N ARG A 611 21.66 45.54 87.59
CA ARG A 611 21.08 44.41 88.34
C ARG A 611 20.20 43.49 87.49
N MET A 612 19.59 44.01 86.42
CA MET A 612 18.69 43.22 85.58
C MET A 612 19.40 42.41 84.48
N ILE A 613 20.65 42.75 84.13
CA ILE A 613 21.42 42.07 83.07
C ILE A 613 22.21 40.84 83.62
N GLY A 614 22.10 40.55 84.92
CA GLY A 614 22.97 39.60 85.64
C GLY A 614 22.51 38.14 85.79
N SER A 615 21.41 37.65 85.18
CA SER A 615 20.96 36.26 85.40
C SER A 615 20.80 35.41 84.14
N LEU A 616 21.74 34.45 84.04
CA LEU A 616 21.93 33.24 83.21
C LEU A 616 20.63 32.36 83.08
N ASN A 617 20.49 31.30 82.26
CA ASN A 617 21.43 30.23 81.91
C ASN A 617 20.91 29.21 80.84
N THR A 618 21.81 28.30 80.45
CA THR A 618 21.82 27.19 79.48
C THR A 618 20.86 25.99 79.73
N GLY A 619 19.58 26.13 79.38
CA GLY A 619 18.59 25.04 79.42
C GLY A 619 18.15 24.44 78.07
N ASP A 620 18.39 25.12 76.94
CA ASP A 620 17.62 24.87 75.71
C ASP A 620 18.19 23.84 74.72
N VAL A 621 19.25 23.11 75.08
CA VAL A 621 19.90 22.18 74.14
C VAL A 621 19.18 20.81 74.05
N GLN A 622 18.29 20.48 74.99
CA GLN A 622 17.71 19.13 75.10
C GLN A 622 16.46 18.89 74.23
N ASN A 623 15.85 19.93 73.65
CA ASN A 623 14.61 19.83 72.87
C ASN A 623 14.80 19.99 71.34
N LEU A 624 16.04 19.91 70.84
CA LEU A 624 16.30 20.00 69.40
C LEU A 624 16.00 18.68 68.68
N THR A 625 15.32 18.75 67.54
CA THR A 625 15.09 17.61 66.65
C THR A 625 16.34 17.27 65.84
N VAL A 626 16.43 16.02 65.39
CA VAL A 626 17.60 15.52 64.63
C VAL A 626 17.79 16.31 63.33
N SER A 627 16.69 16.65 62.66
CA SER A 627 16.71 17.50 61.46
C SER A 627 17.19 18.92 61.77
N ALA A 628 16.72 19.54 62.85
CA ALA A 628 17.13 20.89 63.26
C ALA A 628 18.62 20.95 63.61
N TRP A 629 19.14 19.94 64.32
CA TRP A 629 20.55 19.87 64.66
C TRP A 629 21.46 19.59 63.46
N LEU A 630 21.07 18.68 62.56
CA LEU A 630 21.82 18.42 61.33
C LEU A 630 21.85 19.64 60.42
N LEU A 631 20.72 20.35 60.28
CA LEU A 631 20.65 21.60 59.52
C LEU A 631 21.48 22.72 60.15
N GLN A 632 21.49 22.83 61.49
CA GLN A 632 22.33 23.77 62.21
C GLN A 632 23.83 23.47 61.98
N GLN A 633 24.24 22.19 61.98
CA GLN A 633 25.63 21.82 61.73
C GLN A 633 26.07 21.95 60.26
N ILE A 634 25.14 21.74 59.32
CA ILE A 634 25.37 22.05 57.90
C ILE A 634 25.55 23.56 57.71
N HIS A 635 24.76 24.39 58.39
CA HIS A 635 24.88 25.85 58.37
C HIS A 635 26.13 26.37 59.09
N ALA A 636 26.59 25.68 60.13
CA ALA A 636 27.82 26.01 60.85
C ALA A 636 29.10 25.79 60.00
N GLY A 637 28.99 25.17 58.81
CA GLY A 637 30.00 25.29 57.76
C GLY A 637 31.28 24.46 57.95
N GLY A 638 31.14 23.19 58.34
CA GLY A 638 32.27 22.24 58.40
C GLY A 638 32.55 21.48 57.10
N SER A 639 33.76 20.94 56.94
CA SER A 639 34.23 20.21 55.74
C SER A 639 33.45 18.93 55.38
N ASN A 640 32.49 18.53 56.21
CA ASN A 640 31.64 17.34 56.03
C ASN A 640 30.17 17.68 55.69
N ALA A 641 29.88 18.92 55.29
CA ALA A 641 28.52 19.41 55.03
C ALA A 641 27.74 18.53 54.04
N ASP A 642 28.38 18.02 52.99
CA ASP A 642 27.68 17.18 52.00
C ASP A 642 27.31 15.79 52.55
N LYS A 643 28.18 15.18 53.37
CA LYS A 643 27.85 13.92 54.06
C LYS A 643 26.72 14.10 55.07
N LEU A 644 26.63 15.26 55.70
CA LEU A 644 25.55 15.59 56.64
C LEU A 644 24.21 15.84 55.90
N ARG A 645 24.24 16.38 54.68
CA ARG A 645 23.05 16.49 53.81
C ARG A 645 22.53 15.12 53.39
N ASP A 646 23.43 14.20 53.04
CA ASP A 646 23.04 12.82 52.71
C ASP A 646 22.42 12.10 53.91
N LEU A 647 22.98 12.31 55.12
CA LEU A 647 22.40 11.77 56.37
C LEU A 647 21.03 12.40 56.70
N LEU A 648 20.83 13.69 56.43
CA LEU A 648 19.53 14.35 56.58
C LEU A 648 18.49 13.70 55.64
N GLN A 649 18.86 13.47 54.37
CA GLN A 649 17.97 12.81 53.41
C GLN A 649 17.66 11.35 53.81
N ALA A 650 18.66 10.62 54.30
CA ALA A 650 18.45 9.26 54.79
C ALA A 650 17.53 9.24 56.03
N ALA A 651 17.72 10.18 56.96
CA ALA A 651 16.88 10.31 58.14
C ALA A 651 15.41 10.69 57.79
N GLN A 652 15.20 11.52 56.76
CA GLN A 652 13.86 11.84 56.24
C GLN A 652 13.21 10.61 55.60
N LYS A 653 13.95 9.84 54.79
CA LYS A 653 13.43 8.60 54.18
C LYS A 653 13.04 7.54 55.21
N LEU A 654 13.77 7.49 56.34
CA LEU A 654 13.50 6.56 57.43
C LEU A 654 12.46 7.09 58.44
N GLY A 655 11.95 8.31 58.27
CA GLY A 655 10.95 8.91 59.15
C GLY A 655 11.47 9.32 60.54
N LEU A 656 12.79 9.43 60.71
CA LEU A 656 13.45 9.76 61.98
C LEU A 656 13.85 11.24 62.11
N ALA A 657 13.58 12.04 61.07
CA ALA A 657 13.99 13.45 61.00
C ALA A 657 13.33 14.33 62.09
N ASP A 658 12.08 14.06 62.44
CA ASP A 658 11.30 14.89 63.37
C ASP A 658 11.37 14.39 64.83
N ALA A 659 12.15 13.33 65.09
CA ALA A 659 12.37 12.85 66.45
C ALA A 659 13.26 13.83 67.24
N PRO A 660 12.94 14.12 68.52
CA PRO A 660 13.84 14.87 69.39
C PRO A 660 15.10 14.04 69.64
N LEU A 661 16.27 14.69 69.65
CA LEU A 661 17.57 14.02 69.82
C LEU A 661 17.62 13.13 71.09
N ALA A 662 16.87 13.51 72.13
CA ALA A 662 16.74 12.74 73.36
C ALA A 662 16.10 11.35 73.16
N ALA A 663 15.21 11.17 72.17
CA ALA A 663 14.48 9.92 71.94
C ALA A 663 15.30 8.84 71.21
N LEU A 664 16.38 9.22 70.51
CA LEU A 664 17.27 8.28 69.82
C LEU A 664 18.30 7.62 70.75
N ASN A 665 18.56 8.22 71.91
CA ASN A 665 19.33 7.58 72.98
C ASN A 665 18.38 6.73 73.83
N GLY A 666 18.11 5.50 73.38
CA GLY A 666 17.37 4.52 74.19
C GLY A 666 18.05 4.22 75.55
N PRO A 667 17.32 3.66 76.53
CA PRO A 667 17.86 3.42 77.87
C PRO A 667 19.01 2.41 77.83
N ARG A 668 20.15 2.76 78.44
CA ARG A 668 21.30 1.86 78.65
C ARG A 668 20.84 0.56 79.34
N GLN A 669 20.88 -0.57 78.63
CA GLN A 669 20.93 -1.88 79.29
C GLN A 669 22.22 -1.95 80.11
N ARG A 670 22.09 -1.89 81.44
CA ARG A 670 23.14 -2.37 82.35
C ARG A 670 23.19 -3.89 82.24
N GLY A 671 24.23 -4.41 81.58
CA GLY A 671 24.67 -5.77 81.84
C GLY A 671 25.26 -5.82 83.24
N THR A 672 24.57 -6.44 84.19
CA THR A 672 25.16 -6.97 85.40
C THR A 672 25.75 -8.33 85.05
N GLY A 673 27.06 -8.49 85.26
CA GLY A 673 27.63 -9.80 85.44
C GLY A 673 27.13 -10.37 86.76
N GLU A 674 26.35 -11.45 86.68
CA GLU A 674 26.53 -12.74 87.36
C GLU A 674 25.53 -13.73 86.76
#